data_AF-A0A970QJR0-F1
#
_entry.id   AF-A0A970QJR0-F1
#
_cell.length_a   1.000
_cell.length_b   1.000
_cell.length_c   1.000
_cell.angle_alpha   90.00
_cell.angle_beta   90.00
_cell.angle_gamma   90.00
#
_symmetry.space_group_name_H-M   'P 1'
#
loop_
_entity.id
_entity.type
_entity.pdbx_description
1 polymer ?
#
loop_
_entity_poly.entity_id
_entity_poly.type
_entity_poly.pdbx_seq_one_letter_code
_entity_poly.pdbx_strand_id
1 'polypeptide(L)'
;MKKLHTFTLAVLMLAASATALEEHYIFPLQDKHVHASSLVETSEGDILAAWFHGSGERWADDVAVLGSRLRKGADAWEPVFTMADTPDFPDCNPVLFIDSQERLWLFWVVVLANRWENCLLKYRRADVYNEDGAPHWNWQDIITFRPDDEFPDKVKEAFKALDSPEDLWAEYAPPYSELIVEATRDSLKRQIGWMTRNHPLELPTGRILLPLYHDGLNICLMGISDDVGENWTISEPIMGLGHEQPTVARRSDGSLLAYFRDSGPKPYRTQYATSADDGETWSLTEDTDIPNPSSSMEILALQDGRWIMIANDLEDGRHRLGMFLSTDEGRSWPVVRYLDDNTEDCSFSYPSLLQGSDGRIHASYSYKVPEGKTIKHVSFMPDWIESEDVERADRPEETTPVADDAPVADDAPEPVETTSFTPTDGASLVEHCAATLASWKSFAVNYNTTFVYTRGSINQEAFMEGDMVLGEGNLGRIHIKRQDSDTITYNSPAGQFVVAPALNKYTPMPLAASRKNLVATMTTGTVEPLLALFGELLEGQVPPLDTLSFTETEVGEKAVWNLKGESSDYFLNMILPVTEPVVPLSLTMNFKEPLINKYNFPADAALSIVMNFSEWSPEITVVKEDFDFVAADDAQSATLAELSTKPKIEVGQPAPDFSLDDMDGNSFRLQEHIGKEVILLEFWSTNCTVCQRLAPELNTFAQAMAGEDVGIYGINLRATPEAIEYFFKEDIPVYPILMDRNGSAGKLYDATSVPRMVLIGKDGLIKGVYRGMPEGIINTLTEKIRQLQTEPADSPAEEAKIVVGAQAPDFTLGQMDGDEIRLSALTKEHPVVLAFWASYCGYCKRALPIVLDVMNSFQDKGVVFYGVNQRENPEKIKAYFDDADLSFPVLLDTDAQVGGSYEIRGIPRIVIVGKDGIIKGVHQGLQPNLAELLNDQLSKLI
;
A
#
# COMPACT_ATOMS: atom_id res chain seq x y z
N MET A 1 43.53 -13.28 -63.08
CA MET A 1 42.23 -13.21 -62.39
C MET A 1 42.28 -14.13 -61.18
N LYS A 2 42.99 -13.65 -60.16
CA LYS A 2 43.10 -14.15 -58.79
C LYS A 2 42.58 -12.98 -57.93
N LYS A 3 42.04 -13.27 -56.74
CA LYS A 3 41.60 -12.31 -55.70
C LYS A 3 40.22 -11.65 -55.97
N LEU A 4 39.13 -12.29 -55.54
CA LEU A 4 37.93 -11.56 -55.12
C LEU A 4 36.95 -12.37 -54.25
N HIS A 5 37.03 -13.70 -54.20
CA HIS A 5 36.03 -14.52 -53.49
C HIS A 5 36.42 -14.99 -52.09
N THR A 6 37.62 -14.68 -51.60
CA THR A 6 38.09 -15.11 -50.26
C THR A 6 38.05 -13.97 -49.22
N PHE A 7 37.74 -12.74 -49.64
CA PHE A 7 37.65 -11.59 -48.71
C PHE A 7 36.24 -11.40 -48.16
N THR A 8 35.19 -11.76 -48.91
CA THR A 8 33.80 -11.55 -48.48
C THR A 8 33.35 -12.55 -47.41
N LEU A 9 33.85 -13.79 -47.44
CA LEU A 9 33.50 -14.82 -46.45
C LEU A 9 34.21 -14.61 -45.10
N ALA A 10 35.44 -14.06 -45.12
CA ALA A 10 36.16 -13.69 -43.90
C ALA A 10 35.54 -12.44 -43.25
N VAL A 11 35.08 -11.46 -44.04
CA VAL A 11 34.40 -10.26 -43.52
C VAL A 11 33.00 -10.59 -42.97
N LEU A 12 32.29 -11.58 -43.51
CA LEU A 12 31.02 -12.05 -42.92
C LEU A 12 31.21 -12.86 -41.62
N MET A 13 32.26 -13.69 -41.50
CA MET A 13 32.56 -14.40 -40.25
C MET A 13 33.16 -13.49 -39.16
N LEU A 14 33.90 -12.44 -39.53
CA LEU A 14 34.38 -11.43 -38.58
C LEU A 14 33.28 -10.46 -38.11
N ALA A 15 32.24 -10.23 -38.91
CA ALA A 15 31.09 -9.43 -38.50
C ALA A 15 30.13 -10.19 -37.56
N ALA A 16 29.95 -11.50 -37.77
CA ALA A 16 29.09 -12.33 -36.90
C ALA A 16 29.67 -12.56 -35.49
N SER A 17 30.99 -12.36 -35.31
CA SER A 17 31.66 -12.51 -34.01
C SER A 17 31.59 -11.25 -33.14
N ALA A 18 31.24 -10.08 -33.69
CA ALA A 18 31.25 -8.80 -32.97
C ALA A 18 29.93 -8.51 -32.22
N THR A 19 28.90 -9.32 -32.46
CA THR A 19 27.55 -9.14 -31.92
C THR A 19 27.11 -10.28 -31.00
N ALA A 20 28.01 -11.21 -30.62
CA ALA A 20 27.67 -12.34 -29.77
C ALA A 20 27.69 -11.95 -28.28
N LEU A 21 26.74 -12.48 -27.52
CA LEU A 21 26.74 -12.46 -26.06
C LEU A 21 27.91 -13.31 -25.54
N GLU A 22 28.77 -12.72 -24.72
CA GLU A 22 29.80 -13.44 -23.97
C GLU A 22 29.30 -13.67 -22.55
N GLU A 23 29.42 -14.89 -22.03
CA GLU A 23 28.96 -15.27 -20.70
C GLU A 23 30.08 -15.96 -19.92
N HIS A 24 30.34 -15.49 -18.70
CA HIS A 24 31.37 -16.02 -17.83
C HIS A 24 30.86 -16.09 -16.39
N TYR A 25 31.25 -17.13 -15.65
CA TYR A 25 31.21 -17.05 -14.19
C TYR A 25 32.47 -16.33 -13.71
N ILE A 26 32.32 -15.36 -12.81
CA ILE A 26 33.47 -14.65 -12.21
C ILE A 26 34.32 -15.65 -11.41
N PHE A 27 33.67 -16.63 -10.78
CA PHE A 27 34.29 -17.75 -10.08
C PHE A 27 33.37 -18.98 -10.13
N PRO A 28 33.89 -20.20 -9.90
CA PRO A 28 33.07 -21.42 -9.94
C PRO A 28 31.88 -21.40 -8.98
N LEU A 29 30.84 -22.18 -9.30
CA LEU A 29 29.71 -22.41 -8.39
C LEU A 29 30.18 -22.95 -7.03
N GLN A 30 29.51 -22.51 -5.98
CA GLN A 30 29.85 -22.86 -4.60
C GLN A 30 28.62 -22.78 -3.67
N ASP A 31 28.75 -23.27 -2.43
CA ASP A 31 27.62 -23.48 -1.52
C ASP A 31 27.27 -22.29 -0.61
N LYS A 32 28.28 -21.44 -0.29
CA LYS A 32 28.14 -20.23 0.52
C LYS A 32 27.24 -19.20 -0.17
N HIS A 33 26.71 -18.27 0.62
CA HIS A 33 25.95 -17.16 0.09
C HIS A 33 26.87 -16.23 -0.71
N VAL A 34 26.39 -15.77 -1.86
CA VAL A 34 27.06 -14.87 -2.81
C VAL A 34 26.00 -13.98 -3.41
N HIS A 35 26.17 -12.66 -3.31
CA HIS A 35 25.10 -11.75 -3.71
C HIS A 35 25.56 -10.30 -3.96
N ALA A 36 24.69 -9.53 -4.61
CA ALA A 36 24.79 -8.08 -4.84
C ALA A 36 26.12 -7.63 -5.46
N SER A 37 26.37 -8.01 -6.71
CA SER A 37 27.58 -7.58 -7.42
C SER A 37 27.56 -6.10 -7.82
N SER A 38 28.73 -5.49 -8.05
CA SER A 38 28.90 -4.17 -8.68
C SER A 38 30.14 -4.17 -9.59
N LEU A 39 30.13 -3.39 -10.68
CA LEU A 39 31.15 -3.37 -11.73
C LEU A 39 31.66 -1.94 -12.00
N VAL A 40 32.95 -1.80 -12.28
CA VAL A 40 33.52 -0.59 -12.90
C VAL A 40 34.57 -0.94 -13.95
N GLU A 41 34.75 -0.09 -14.96
CA GLU A 41 35.87 -0.16 -15.89
C GLU A 41 37.00 0.72 -15.36
N THR A 42 38.20 0.17 -15.20
CA THR A 42 39.37 0.93 -14.76
C THR A 42 39.92 1.82 -15.87
N SER A 43 40.83 2.73 -15.52
CA SER A 43 41.50 3.60 -16.50
C SER A 43 42.36 2.85 -17.54
N GLU A 44 42.68 1.57 -17.29
CA GLU A 44 43.37 0.69 -18.24
C GLU A 44 42.41 -0.15 -19.09
N GLY A 45 41.10 -0.05 -18.84
CA GLY A 45 40.04 -0.80 -19.51
C GLY A 45 39.82 -2.21 -18.97
N ASP A 46 40.30 -2.49 -17.75
CA ASP A 46 39.98 -3.72 -17.04
C ASP A 46 38.59 -3.60 -16.39
N ILE A 47 37.87 -4.70 -16.25
CA ILE A 47 36.61 -4.71 -15.48
C ILE A 47 36.91 -5.20 -14.06
N LEU A 48 36.60 -4.38 -13.07
CA LEU A 48 36.69 -4.74 -11.66
C LEU A 48 35.29 -5.02 -11.13
N ALA A 49 35.13 -6.16 -10.44
CA ALA A 49 33.87 -6.56 -9.81
C ALA A 49 34.03 -6.68 -8.29
N ALA A 50 32.96 -6.38 -7.55
CA ALA A 50 32.83 -6.67 -6.12
C ALA A 50 31.47 -7.30 -5.79
N TRP A 51 31.41 -8.14 -4.75
CA TRP A 51 30.19 -8.78 -4.24
C TRP A 51 30.39 -9.15 -2.77
N PHE A 52 29.32 -9.47 -2.03
CA PHE A 52 29.47 -10.02 -0.68
C PHE A 52 29.33 -11.53 -0.67
N HIS A 53 30.09 -12.18 0.22
CA HIS A 53 30.17 -13.64 0.31
C HIS A 53 30.41 -14.08 1.75
N GLY A 54 29.68 -15.10 2.19
CA GLY A 54 29.85 -15.71 3.52
C GLY A 54 28.86 -16.85 3.77
N SER A 55 28.82 -17.37 5.00
CA SER A 55 27.90 -18.46 5.37
C SER A 55 26.42 -18.06 5.40
N GLY A 56 26.12 -16.75 5.35
CA GLY A 56 24.78 -16.19 5.27
C GLY A 56 24.76 -14.76 4.74
N GLU A 57 23.81 -13.97 5.22
CA GLU A 57 23.74 -12.51 5.00
C GLU A 57 24.01 -11.78 6.33
N ARG A 58 23.11 -10.88 6.74
CA ARG A 58 23.20 -10.07 7.97
C ARG A 58 23.33 -10.83 9.30
N TRP A 59 23.24 -12.15 9.30
CA TRP A 59 23.23 -12.99 10.51
C TRP A 59 24.55 -13.75 10.74
N ALA A 60 25.49 -13.64 9.80
CA ALA A 60 26.74 -14.37 9.82
C ALA A 60 27.93 -13.42 9.89
N ASP A 61 28.83 -13.67 10.82
CA ASP A 61 30.00 -12.82 11.08
C ASP A 61 31.15 -13.05 10.09
N ASP A 62 31.04 -14.04 9.19
CA ASP A 62 32.04 -14.36 8.15
C ASP A 62 31.73 -13.75 6.77
N VAL A 63 30.76 -12.83 6.69
CA VAL A 63 30.38 -12.20 5.42
C VAL A 63 31.30 -11.02 5.14
N ALA A 64 32.07 -11.14 4.06
CA ALA A 64 33.02 -10.13 3.61
C ALA A 64 32.68 -9.66 2.19
N VAL A 65 33.15 -8.46 1.83
CA VAL A 65 33.16 -8.00 0.43
C VAL A 65 34.40 -8.55 -0.25
N LEU A 66 34.17 -9.32 -1.31
CA LEU A 66 35.20 -9.86 -2.18
C LEU A 66 35.18 -9.16 -3.53
N GLY A 67 36.26 -9.31 -4.29
CA GLY A 67 36.37 -8.78 -5.64
C GLY A 67 37.25 -9.63 -6.54
N SER A 68 37.14 -9.40 -7.84
CA SER A 68 37.98 -10.00 -8.88
C SER A 68 38.06 -9.04 -10.06
N ARG A 69 39.05 -9.23 -10.93
CA ARG A 69 39.32 -8.40 -12.09
C ARG A 69 39.34 -9.23 -13.37
N LEU A 70 38.73 -8.71 -14.42
CA LEU A 70 38.88 -9.18 -15.79
C LEU A 70 39.81 -8.22 -16.52
N ARG A 71 41.01 -8.67 -16.88
CA ARG A 71 41.95 -7.85 -17.65
C ARG A 71 41.42 -7.55 -19.04
N LYS A 72 41.70 -6.37 -19.56
CA LYS A 72 41.30 -5.97 -20.91
C LYS A 72 41.73 -7.00 -21.96
N GLY A 73 40.75 -7.59 -22.65
CA GLY A 73 40.97 -8.60 -23.69
C GLY A 73 41.35 -9.99 -23.16
N ALA A 74 41.30 -10.22 -21.84
CA ALA A 74 41.37 -11.56 -21.27
C ALA A 74 40.00 -12.26 -21.35
N ASP A 75 40.03 -13.59 -21.32
CA ASP A 75 38.86 -14.47 -21.36
C ASP A 75 38.53 -15.10 -19.99
N ALA A 76 39.30 -14.76 -18.95
CA ALA A 76 39.18 -15.29 -17.61
C ALA A 76 39.41 -14.22 -16.54
N TRP A 77 38.63 -14.32 -15.47
CA TRP A 77 38.76 -13.50 -14.26
C TRP A 77 39.97 -13.91 -13.43
N GLU A 78 40.62 -12.93 -12.80
CA GLU A 78 41.72 -13.13 -11.86
C GLU A 78 41.25 -13.83 -10.58
N PRO A 79 42.17 -14.44 -9.80
CA PRO A 79 41.84 -14.97 -8.48
C PRO A 79 41.15 -13.94 -7.59
N VAL A 80 40.12 -14.39 -6.87
CA VAL A 80 39.34 -13.57 -5.94
C VAL A 80 40.22 -13.00 -4.82
N PHE A 81 39.99 -11.74 -4.45
CA PHE A 81 40.66 -11.04 -3.35
C PHE A 81 39.65 -10.32 -2.44
N THR A 82 40.05 -10.03 -1.20
CA THR A 82 39.22 -9.31 -0.23
C THR A 82 39.23 -7.80 -0.51
N MET A 83 38.03 -7.21 -0.62
CA MET A 83 37.83 -5.78 -0.80
C MET A 83 37.53 -5.07 0.52
N ALA A 84 36.71 -5.66 1.38
CA ALA A 84 36.43 -5.21 2.75
C ALA A 84 36.07 -6.41 3.64
N ASP A 85 36.51 -6.35 4.90
CA ASP A 85 36.24 -7.35 5.93
C ASP A 85 36.36 -6.66 7.30
N THR A 86 35.22 -6.33 7.90
CA THR A 86 35.09 -5.71 9.21
C THR A 86 35.03 -6.85 10.24
N PRO A 87 36.04 -6.98 11.12
CA PRO A 87 36.12 -8.13 12.03
C PRO A 87 34.85 -8.31 12.86
N ASP A 88 34.30 -9.53 12.81
CA ASP A 88 33.10 -9.95 13.55
C ASP A 88 31.80 -9.24 13.14
N PHE A 89 31.75 -8.62 11.95
CA PHE A 89 30.53 -7.99 11.42
C PHE A 89 30.31 -8.33 9.94
N PRO A 90 29.05 -8.51 9.49
CA PRO A 90 28.76 -8.73 8.08
C PRO A 90 28.97 -7.45 7.26
N ASP A 91 29.81 -7.50 6.23
CA ASP A 91 29.89 -6.46 5.20
C ASP A 91 29.05 -6.84 3.97
N CYS A 92 28.11 -5.98 3.57
CA CYS A 92 27.15 -6.26 2.50
C CYS A 92 27.00 -5.10 1.51
N ASN A 93 26.27 -5.36 0.41
CA ASN A 93 25.87 -4.39 -0.61
C ASN A 93 27.00 -3.48 -1.12
N PRO A 94 28.07 -4.07 -1.68
CA PRO A 94 29.15 -3.27 -2.25
C PRO A 94 28.69 -2.55 -3.53
N VAL A 95 29.13 -1.30 -3.67
CA VAL A 95 28.98 -0.48 -4.88
C VAL A 95 30.33 0.13 -5.22
N LEU A 96 30.81 -0.13 -6.43
CA LEU A 96 32.02 0.46 -7.00
C LEU A 96 31.66 1.72 -7.79
N PHE A 97 32.56 2.70 -7.82
CA PHE A 97 32.39 3.91 -8.62
C PHE A 97 33.76 4.50 -8.92
N ILE A 98 33.96 5.08 -10.11
CA ILE A 98 35.15 5.87 -10.41
C ILE A 98 34.69 7.29 -10.69
N ASP A 99 35.22 8.23 -9.92
CA ASP A 99 34.87 9.64 -10.05
C ASP A 99 35.63 10.34 -11.18
N SER A 100 35.23 11.57 -11.50
CA SER A 100 35.89 12.43 -12.48
C SER A 100 37.36 12.76 -12.19
N GLN A 101 37.88 12.42 -11.01
CA GLN A 101 39.29 12.57 -10.63
C GLN A 101 40.09 11.27 -10.79
N GLU A 102 39.52 10.23 -11.43
CA GLU A 102 40.13 8.92 -11.61
C GLU A 102 40.47 8.25 -10.28
N ARG A 103 39.58 8.38 -9.28
CA ARG A 103 39.71 7.71 -7.99
C ARG A 103 38.67 6.61 -7.92
N LEU A 104 39.11 5.40 -7.55
CA LEU A 104 38.21 4.28 -7.31
C LEU A 104 37.57 4.41 -5.92
N TRP A 105 36.26 4.30 -5.87
CA TRP A 105 35.43 4.24 -4.68
C TRP A 105 34.85 2.84 -4.49
N LEU A 106 34.81 2.41 -3.23
CA LEU A 106 34.01 1.27 -2.79
C LEU A 106 33.12 1.75 -1.66
N PHE A 107 31.81 1.74 -1.86
CA PHE A 107 30.80 1.91 -0.83
C PHE A 107 30.29 0.54 -0.40
N TRP A 108 30.03 0.35 0.90
CA TRP A 108 29.41 -0.87 1.40
C TRP A 108 28.80 -0.61 2.77
N VAL A 109 28.05 -1.58 3.31
CA VAL A 109 27.43 -1.46 4.63
C VAL A 109 27.95 -2.49 5.60
N VAL A 110 28.19 -2.07 6.84
CA VAL A 110 28.45 -2.97 7.98
C VAL A 110 27.15 -3.16 8.73
N VAL A 111 26.66 -4.38 8.82
CA VAL A 111 25.40 -4.65 9.52
C VAL A 111 25.65 -4.73 11.02
N LEU A 112 24.95 -3.91 11.80
CA LEU A 112 25.02 -3.97 13.26
C LEU A 112 23.83 -4.70 13.85
N ALA A 113 24.08 -5.48 14.90
CA ALA A 113 23.05 -6.22 15.63
C ALA A 113 22.15 -7.11 14.75
N ASN A 114 22.66 -7.54 13.59
CA ASN A 114 21.95 -8.33 12.58
C ASN A 114 20.65 -7.67 12.07
N ARG A 115 20.65 -6.32 12.02
CA ARG A 115 19.52 -5.48 11.62
C ARG A 115 19.93 -4.53 10.49
N TRP A 116 19.22 -4.57 9.36
CA TRP A 116 19.52 -3.71 8.21
C TRP A 116 19.35 -2.22 8.57
N GLU A 117 18.36 -1.92 9.41
CA GLU A 117 18.06 -0.58 9.92
C GLU A 117 19.14 0.01 10.84
N ASN A 118 20.14 -0.79 11.25
CA ASN A 118 21.23 -0.33 12.12
C ASN A 118 22.58 -0.30 11.39
N CYS A 119 22.61 -0.46 10.06
CA CYS A 119 23.87 -0.55 9.35
C CYS A 119 24.66 0.78 9.34
N LEU A 120 25.98 0.66 9.18
CA LEU A 120 26.89 1.78 8.95
C LEU A 120 27.29 1.82 7.48
N LEU A 121 26.99 2.93 6.81
CA LEU A 121 27.44 3.17 5.44
C LEU A 121 28.92 3.56 5.44
N LYS A 122 29.77 2.69 4.91
CA LYS A 122 31.21 2.90 4.81
C LYS A 122 31.64 3.14 3.38
N TYR A 123 32.79 3.79 3.24
CA TYR A 123 33.45 3.91 1.95
C TYR A 123 34.97 3.81 2.06
N ARG A 124 35.59 3.45 0.95
CA ARG A 124 37.03 3.47 0.70
C ARG A 124 37.31 4.22 -0.59
N ARG A 125 38.49 4.81 -0.67
CA ARG A 125 39.03 5.40 -1.89
C ARG A 125 40.42 4.85 -2.19
N ALA A 126 40.75 4.75 -3.47
CA ALA A 126 42.06 4.36 -3.95
C ALA A 126 42.47 5.19 -5.18
N ASP A 127 43.70 5.69 -5.19
CA ASP A 127 44.33 6.33 -6.37
C ASP A 127 45.07 5.30 -7.24
N VAL A 128 45.34 4.10 -6.69
CA VAL A 128 46.06 3.02 -7.39
C VAL A 128 45.22 1.75 -7.31
N TYR A 129 44.63 1.38 -8.45
CA TYR A 129 43.67 0.27 -8.53
C TYR A 129 43.86 -0.64 -9.76
N ASN A 130 44.88 -0.41 -10.58
CA ASN A 130 45.20 -1.21 -11.77
C ASN A 130 46.19 -2.37 -11.50
N GLU A 131 46.84 -2.41 -10.34
CA GLU A 131 47.81 -3.46 -9.99
C GLU A 131 47.14 -4.80 -9.63
N ASP A 132 47.86 -5.92 -9.76
CA ASP A 132 47.35 -7.27 -9.43
C ASP A 132 46.76 -7.35 -8.01
N GLY A 133 45.60 -8.02 -7.87
CA GLY A 133 44.93 -8.17 -6.59
C GLY A 133 44.09 -6.94 -6.19
N ALA A 134 43.90 -6.77 -4.87
CA ALA A 134 43.02 -5.74 -4.33
C ALA A 134 43.58 -4.32 -4.55
N PRO A 135 42.71 -3.32 -4.82
CA PRO A 135 43.10 -1.92 -4.90
C PRO A 135 43.86 -1.42 -3.66
N HIS A 136 44.77 -0.47 -3.85
CA HIS A 136 45.50 0.16 -2.76
C HIS A 136 44.67 1.27 -2.12
N TRP A 137 43.91 0.91 -1.09
CA TRP A 137 43.06 1.83 -0.33
C TRP A 137 43.91 2.86 0.44
N ASN A 138 43.82 4.13 0.06
CA ASN A 138 44.52 5.24 0.71
C ASN A 138 43.62 6.01 1.69
N TRP A 139 42.30 5.74 1.65
CA TRP A 139 41.30 6.36 2.52
C TRP A 139 40.18 5.37 2.88
N GLN A 140 39.63 5.52 4.08
CA GLN A 140 38.42 4.84 4.53
C GLN A 140 37.71 5.69 5.60
N ASP A 141 36.39 5.81 5.51
CA ASP A 141 35.57 6.40 6.59
C ASP A 141 34.13 5.86 6.57
N ILE A 142 33.30 6.35 7.50
CA ILE A 142 31.85 6.18 7.54
C ILE A 142 31.20 7.45 6.98
N ILE A 143 30.25 7.32 6.06
CA ILE A 143 29.42 8.45 5.64
C ILE A 143 28.37 8.66 6.73
N THR A 144 28.35 9.87 7.28
CA THR A 144 27.37 10.26 8.31
C THR A 144 26.46 11.34 7.76
N PHE A 145 25.16 11.10 7.81
CA PHE A 145 24.16 12.08 7.43
C PHE A 145 23.58 12.73 8.67
N ARG A 146 23.18 13.99 8.55
CA ARG A 146 22.42 14.70 9.58
C ARG A 146 21.20 15.34 8.95
N PRO A 147 20.10 14.57 8.76
CA PRO A 147 18.82 15.16 8.41
C PRO A 147 18.44 16.23 9.43
N ASP A 148 17.98 17.37 8.91
CA ASP A 148 17.57 18.52 9.72
C ASP A 148 16.33 18.19 10.58
N ASP A 149 15.94 19.16 11.42
CA ASP A 149 14.79 19.00 12.30
C ASP A 149 13.44 19.11 11.55
N GLU A 150 13.44 19.57 10.30
CA GLU A 150 12.25 19.66 9.44
C GLU A 150 11.97 18.35 8.70
N PHE A 151 12.95 17.43 8.62
CA PHE A 151 12.81 16.12 7.96
C PHE A 151 11.54 15.35 8.35
N PRO A 152 11.15 15.21 9.64
CA PRO A 152 9.91 14.52 10.01
C PRO A 152 8.64 15.20 9.48
N ASP A 153 8.66 16.53 9.37
CA ASP A 153 7.52 17.29 8.87
C ASP A 153 7.42 17.14 7.34
N LYS A 154 8.55 17.11 6.61
CA LYS A 154 8.59 16.78 5.17
C LYS A 154 8.02 15.38 4.90
N VAL A 155 8.44 14.38 5.67
CA VAL A 155 7.90 12.99 5.58
C VAL A 155 6.40 12.97 5.84
N LYS A 156 5.94 13.69 6.85
CA LYS A 156 4.51 13.78 7.20
C LYS A 156 3.68 14.41 6.08
N GLU A 157 4.12 15.54 5.52
CA GLU A 157 3.38 16.18 4.42
C GLU A 157 3.38 15.32 3.16
N ALA A 158 4.45 14.59 2.86
CA ALA A 158 4.49 13.67 1.74
C ALA A 158 3.52 12.48 1.90
N PHE A 159 3.42 11.88 3.09
CA PHE A 159 2.42 10.83 3.34
C PHE A 159 0.98 11.32 3.16
N LYS A 160 0.68 12.58 3.50
CA LYS A 160 -0.63 13.17 3.21
C LYS A 160 -0.88 13.32 1.70
N ALA A 161 0.17 13.66 0.94
CA ALA A 161 0.07 13.85 -0.50
C ALA A 161 -0.07 12.52 -1.28
N LEU A 162 0.48 11.42 -0.74
CA LEU A 162 0.38 10.07 -1.31
C LEU A 162 -1.04 9.47 -1.26
N ASP A 163 -1.98 10.09 -0.53
CA ASP A 163 -3.31 9.50 -0.22
C ASP A 163 -3.18 8.03 0.23
N SER A 164 -2.12 7.74 0.99
CA SER A 164 -1.74 6.39 1.37
C SER A 164 -2.91 5.72 2.09
N PRO A 165 -3.31 4.50 1.71
CA PRO A 165 -4.33 3.76 2.45
C PRO A 165 -3.84 3.61 3.89
N GLU A 166 -4.52 4.26 4.84
CA GLU A 166 -4.32 4.05 6.27
C GLU A 166 -4.61 2.59 6.69
N ASP A 167 -5.13 1.78 5.75
CA ASP A 167 -5.53 0.38 5.88
C ASP A 167 -4.37 -0.63 6.01
N LEU A 168 -3.11 -0.19 6.00
CA LEU A 168 -2.01 -0.99 6.57
C LEU A 168 -2.09 -0.96 8.11
N TRP A 169 -3.22 -1.42 8.66
CA TRP A 169 -3.57 -1.32 10.08
C TRP A 169 -3.94 -2.67 10.68
N ALA A 170 -3.41 -2.90 11.89
CA ALA A 170 -3.99 -3.79 12.90
C ALA A 170 -4.46 -2.91 14.06
N GLU A 171 -5.63 -3.21 14.61
CA GLU A 171 -6.49 -2.40 15.51
C GLU A 171 -5.83 -1.72 16.73
N TYR A 172 -4.54 -1.97 17.00
CA TYR A 172 -3.78 -1.52 18.16
C TYR A 172 -2.39 -0.95 17.81
N ALA A 173 -1.99 -0.92 16.54
CA ALA A 173 -0.78 -0.24 16.08
C ALA A 173 -1.14 1.15 15.52
N PRO A 174 -0.32 2.19 15.72
CA PRO A 174 -0.47 3.44 14.97
C PRO A 174 -0.45 3.15 13.45
N PRO A 175 -1.14 3.95 12.61
CA PRO A 175 -1.03 3.84 11.16
C PRO A 175 0.44 3.77 10.73
N TYR A 176 0.73 2.99 9.69
CA TYR A 176 2.09 2.80 9.20
C TYR A 176 2.84 4.13 9.03
N SER A 177 2.19 5.13 8.44
CA SER A 177 2.72 6.48 8.27
C SER A 177 3.07 7.18 9.59
N GLU A 178 2.25 7.03 10.64
CA GLU A 178 2.55 7.58 11.98
C GLU A 178 3.76 6.90 12.62
N LEU A 179 3.89 5.58 12.47
CA LEU A 179 5.05 4.83 12.97
C LEU A 179 6.35 5.29 12.32
N ILE A 180 6.34 5.48 11.00
CA ILE A 180 7.49 5.99 10.26
C ILE A 180 7.79 7.43 10.68
N VAL A 181 6.79 8.32 10.70
CA VAL A 181 6.99 9.71 11.12
C VAL A 181 7.55 9.79 12.54
N GLU A 182 7.03 9.01 13.50
CA GLU A 182 7.57 8.98 14.86
C GLU A 182 8.99 8.43 14.90
N ALA A 183 9.30 7.39 14.12
CA ALA A 183 10.67 6.87 14.01
C ALA A 183 11.65 7.93 13.48
N THR A 184 11.23 8.79 12.55
CA THR A 184 12.07 9.89 12.02
C THR A 184 12.31 11.02 13.02
N ARG A 185 11.53 11.11 14.11
CA ARG A 185 11.79 12.07 15.20
C ARG A 185 12.95 11.63 16.10
N ASP A 186 13.30 10.35 16.08
CA ASP A 186 14.50 9.84 16.76
C ASP A 186 15.75 10.19 15.94
N SER A 187 16.60 11.03 16.52
CA SER A 187 17.81 11.53 15.87
C SER A 187 18.79 10.42 15.50
N LEU A 188 18.86 9.33 16.27
CA LEU A 188 19.77 8.23 15.96
C LEU A 188 19.22 7.41 14.79
N LYS A 189 17.93 7.05 14.84
CA LYS A 189 17.30 6.23 13.80
C LYS A 189 17.36 6.85 12.42
N ARG A 190 17.22 8.17 12.31
CA ARG A 190 17.32 8.88 11.01
C ARG A 190 18.76 9.10 10.52
N GLN A 191 19.77 8.82 11.35
CA GLN A 191 21.19 9.02 11.01
C GLN A 191 21.93 7.73 10.63
N ILE A 192 21.40 6.56 10.99
CA ILE A 192 21.98 5.24 10.68
C ILE A 192 21.05 4.47 9.74
N GLY A 193 21.45 3.28 9.28
CA GLY A 193 20.57 2.39 8.50
C GLY A 193 20.45 2.72 7.01
N TRP A 194 21.08 3.80 6.55
CA TRP A 194 21.14 4.17 5.14
C TRP A 194 22.06 3.21 4.37
N MET A 195 21.55 2.64 3.29
CA MET A 195 22.23 1.65 2.45
C MET A 195 22.25 2.13 1.00
N THR A 196 23.24 1.69 0.25
CA THR A 196 23.28 1.84 -1.22
C THR A 196 23.24 0.48 -1.90
N ARG A 197 22.89 0.45 -3.18
CA ARG A 197 22.84 -0.78 -3.98
C ARG A 197 23.23 -0.59 -5.45
N ASN A 198 22.82 0.52 -6.06
CA ASN A 198 23.09 0.85 -7.47
C ASN A 198 24.13 1.96 -7.60
N HIS A 199 24.68 2.14 -8.80
CA HIS A 199 25.79 3.08 -9.00
C HIS A 199 25.41 4.53 -8.69
N PRO A 200 26.35 5.32 -8.13
CA PRO A 200 26.22 6.77 -8.08
C PRO A 200 26.16 7.38 -9.48
N LEU A 201 25.49 8.52 -9.60
CA LEU A 201 25.47 9.33 -10.80
C LEU A 201 26.24 10.63 -10.54
N GLU A 202 27.31 10.85 -11.29
CA GLU A 202 28.03 12.14 -11.30
C GLU A 202 27.46 13.04 -12.39
N LEU A 203 26.96 14.21 -12.01
CA LEU A 203 26.41 15.22 -12.92
C LEU A 203 27.53 16.02 -13.59
N PRO A 204 27.27 16.69 -14.73
CA PRO A 204 28.27 17.53 -15.40
C PRO A 204 28.87 18.65 -14.54
N THR A 205 28.21 19.02 -13.45
CA THR A 205 28.68 19.99 -12.45
C THR A 205 29.78 19.45 -11.54
N GLY A 206 30.00 18.13 -11.51
CA GLY A 206 30.85 17.42 -10.54
C GLY A 206 30.11 16.99 -9.26
N ARG A 207 28.79 17.27 -9.19
CA ARG A 207 27.93 16.77 -8.11
C ARG A 207 27.77 15.26 -8.23
N ILE A 208 28.01 14.54 -7.14
CA ILE A 208 27.76 13.10 -7.04
C ILE A 208 26.42 12.88 -6.33
N LEU A 209 25.55 12.10 -6.95
CA LEU A 209 24.32 11.59 -6.37
C LEU A 209 24.49 10.10 -6.04
N LEU A 210 24.53 9.77 -4.75
CA LEU A 210 24.57 8.40 -4.24
C LEU A 210 23.14 7.93 -3.91
N PRO A 211 22.57 6.95 -4.64
CA PRO A 211 21.24 6.44 -4.34
C PRO A 211 21.23 5.69 -3.01
N LEU A 212 20.31 6.07 -2.12
CA LEU A 212 20.19 5.51 -0.78
C LEU A 212 18.77 5.08 -0.44
N TYR A 213 18.66 4.02 0.36
CA TYR A 213 17.42 3.50 0.90
C TYR A 213 17.60 3.08 2.37
N HIS A 214 16.48 2.93 3.09
CA HIS A 214 16.50 2.55 4.51
C HIS A 214 15.36 1.58 4.84
N ASP A 215 15.65 0.27 4.99
CA ASP A 215 14.65 -0.79 5.25
C ASP A 215 13.77 -0.52 6.48
N GLY A 216 14.32 0.08 7.54
CA GLY A 216 13.56 0.36 8.75
C GLY A 216 12.56 1.52 8.65
N LEU A 217 12.79 2.44 7.70
CA LEU A 217 11.95 3.62 7.49
C LEU A 217 11.13 3.49 6.20
N ASN A 218 11.56 2.62 5.28
CA ASN A 218 11.07 2.50 3.90
C ASN A 218 11.05 3.86 3.20
N ILE A 219 12.15 4.59 3.32
CA ILE A 219 12.37 5.90 2.69
C ILE A 219 13.64 5.80 1.85
N CYS A 220 13.63 6.46 0.70
CA CYS A 220 14.78 6.64 -0.15
C CYS A 220 15.26 8.10 -0.13
N LEU A 221 16.54 8.33 -0.42
CA LEU A 221 17.10 9.66 -0.62
C LEU A 221 18.32 9.59 -1.55
N MET A 222 18.81 10.75 -1.97
CA MET A 222 20.12 10.89 -2.61
C MET A 222 21.11 11.45 -1.59
N GLY A 223 22.24 10.76 -1.40
CA GLY A 223 23.42 11.35 -0.79
C GLY A 223 24.05 12.30 -1.81
N ILE A 224 24.21 13.57 -1.45
CA ILE A 224 24.69 14.62 -2.37
C ILE A 224 26.08 15.07 -1.93
N SER A 225 27.04 15.03 -2.86
CA SER A 225 28.35 15.63 -2.66
C SER A 225 28.69 16.60 -3.79
N ASP A 226 28.91 17.87 -3.43
CA ASP A 226 29.26 18.96 -4.36
C ASP A 226 30.78 19.21 -4.45
N ASP A 227 31.57 18.45 -3.70
CA ASP A 227 33.02 18.55 -3.62
C ASP A 227 33.71 17.21 -3.91
N VAL A 228 33.07 16.39 -4.76
CA VAL A 228 33.60 15.12 -5.26
C VAL A 228 33.92 14.15 -4.12
N GLY A 229 32.97 13.97 -3.23
CA GLY A 229 32.96 12.99 -2.14
C GLY A 229 33.73 13.38 -0.89
N GLU A 230 34.21 14.63 -0.78
CA GLU A 230 34.89 15.11 0.44
C GLU A 230 33.89 15.39 1.57
N ASN A 231 32.71 15.93 1.25
CA ASN A 231 31.60 16.11 2.17
C ASN A 231 30.29 15.59 1.55
N TRP A 232 29.40 15.12 2.41
CA TRP A 232 28.11 14.55 2.02
C TRP A 232 26.96 15.26 2.73
N THR A 233 25.93 15.57 1.95
CA THR A 233 24.62 16.07 2.37
C THR A 233 23.55 15.11 1.85
N ILE A 234 22.27 15.43 2.01
CA ILE A 234 21.16 14.61 1.53
C ILE A 234 20.12 15.45 0.80
N SER A 235 19.43 14.84 -0.15
CA SER A 235 18.20 15.36 -0.73
C SER A 235 17.07 15.41 0.30
N GLU A 236 15.96 16.02 -0.10
CA GLU A 236 14.67 15.73 0.54
C GLU A 236 14.32 14.23 0.41
N PRO A 237 13.54 13.67 1.35
CA PRO A 237 13.14 12.27 1.28
C PRO A 237 12.31 12.02 0.01
N ILE A 238 12.68 11.00 -0.73
CA ILE A 238 11.88 10.47 -1.84
C ILE A 238 10.84 9.56 -1.21
N MET A 239 9.56 9.84 -1.49
CA MET A 239 8.43 9.26 -0.77
C MET A 239 7.53 8.46 -1.69
N GLY A 240 7.08 7.32 -1.19
CA GLY A 240 6.41 6.25 -1.91
C GLY A 240 5.96 5.15 -0.95
N LEU A 241 5.31 4.11 -1.48
CA LEU A 241 4.91 2.94 -0.68
C LEU A 241 5.77 1.74 -1.06
N GLY A 242 6.72 1.36 -0.19
CA GLY A 242 7.54 0.18 -0.41
C GLY A 242 8.74 0.37 -1.34
N HIS A 243 9.01 1.59 -1.80
CA HIS A 243 10.08 1.89 -2.73
C HIS A 243 11.46 1.77 -2.06
N GLU A 244 12.33 0.98 -2.66
CA GLU A 244 13.67 0.71 -2.15
C GLU A 244 14.71 0.69 -3.28
N GLN A 245 15.99 0.74 -2.92
CA GLN A 245 17.13 0.52 -3.82
C GLN A 245 17.05 1.34 -5.13
N PRO A 246 17.04 2.68 -5.05
CA PRO A 246 16.92 3.54 -6.21
C PRO A 246 18.06 3.34 -7.21
N THR A 247 17.74 3.43 -8.50
CA THR A 247 18.69 3.56 -9.61
C THR A 247 18.33 4.83 -10.38
N VAL A 248 19.31 5.63 -10.80
CA VAL A 248 19.08 6.99 -11.31
C VAL A 248 19.81 7.24 -12.63
N ALA A 249 19.16 7.93 -13.54
CA ALA A 249 19.73 8.38 -14.80
C ALA A 249 19.30 9.82 -15.12
N ARG A 250 20.12 10.51 -15.91
CA ARG A 250 19.89 11.90 -16.33
C ARG A 250 19.34 11.95 -17.75
N ARG A 251 18.23 12.64 -17.94
CA ARG A 251 17.61 12.91 -19.25
C ARG A 251 18.36 14.01 -20.00
N SER A 252 18.15 14.10 -21.31
CA SER A 252 18.79 15.11 -22.16
C SER A 252 18.41 16.55 -21.81
N ASP A 253 17.20 16.76 -21.29
CA ASP A 253 16.73 18.08 -20.81
C ASP A 253 17.36 18.50 -19.47
N GLY A 254 18.11 17.59 -18.83
CA GLY A 254 18.79 17.80 -17.55
C GLY A 254 18.01 17.33 -16.32
N SER A 255 16.74 16.97 -16.46
CA SER A 255 15.98 16.33 -15.38
C SER A 255 16.52 14.94 -15.07
N LEU A 256 16.24 14.46 -13.86
CA LEU A 256 16.61 13.13 -13.41
C LEU A 256 15.39 12.24 -13.33
N LEU A 257 15.59 10.96 -13.65
CA LEU A 257 14.61 9.90 -13.48
C LEU A 257 15.23 8.82 -12.60
N ALA A 258 14.53 8.45 -11.53
CA ALA A 258 14.89 7.34 -10.68
C ALA A 258 13.84 6.23 -10.78
N TYR A 259 14.31 4.99 -10.79
CA TYR A 259 13.49 3.78 -10.68
C TYR A 259 13.78 3.08 -9.36
N PHE A 260 12.77 2.39 -8.81
CA PHE A 260 12.82 1.78 -7.49
C PHE A 260 12.33 0.34 -7.55
N ARG A 261 12.96 -0.51 -6.75
CA ARG A 261 12.40 -1.80 -6.34
C ARG A 261 11.12 -1.56 -5.55
N ASP A 262 10.16 -2.47 -5.67
CA ASP A 262 8.91 -2.40 -4.92
C ASP A 262 8.78 -3.54 -3.89
N SER A 263 8.71 -3.13 -2.63
CA SER A 263 8.45 -3.95 -1.44
C SER A 263 7.11 -3.57 -0.78
N GLY A 264 6.23 -2.87 -1.51
CA GLY A 264 5.01 -2.22 -1.03
C GLY A 264 3.76 -3.11 -1.06
N PRO A 265 2.55 -2.56 -1.24
CA PRO A 265 1.34 -3.35 -1.43
C PRO A 265 1.31 -3.98 -2.84
N LYS A 266 0.67 -5.14 -2.98
CA LYS A 266 0.42 -5.75 -4.30
C LYS A 266 -0.58 -4.93 -5.12
N PRO A 267 -0.51 -4.96 -6.47
CA PRO A 267 0.44 -5.74 -7.28
C PRO A 267 1.83 -5.09 -7.28
N TYR A 268 2.90 -5.90 -7.21
CA TYR A 268 4.24 -5.34 -7.11
C TYR A 268 4.71 -4.81 -8.47
N ARG A 269 5.04 -3.52 -8.53
CA ARG A 269 5.45 -2.84 -9.76
C ARG A 269 6.70 -2.05 -9.53
N THR A 270 7.63 -2.04 -10.49
CA THR A 270 8.73 -1.07 -10.40
C THR A 270 8.13 0.32 -10.27
N GLN A 271 8.67 1.14 -9.38
CA GLN A 271 8.18 2.51 -9.20
C GLN A 271 9.16 3.50 -9.82
N TYR A 272 8.71 4.71 -10.12
CA TYR A 272 9.59 5.77 -10.61
C TYR A 272 9.30 7.13 -9.96
N ALA A 273 10.31 8.01 -9.94
CA ALA A 273 10.20 9.39 -9.49
C ALA A 273 11.10 10.30 -10.33
N THR A 274 10.79 11.59 -10.38
CA THR A 274 11.54 12.58 -11.17
C THR A 274 12.06 13.73 -10.31
N SER A 275 13.20 14.30 -10.69
CA SER A 275 13.76 15.51 -10.10
C SER A 275 14.12 16.52 -11.19
N ALA A 276 13.83 17.79 -10.95
CA ALA A 276 14.10 18.90 -11.87
C ALA A 276 15.20 19.85 -11.37
N ASP A 277 15.80 19.55 -10.21
CA ASP A 277 16.70 20.42 -9.46
C ASP A 277 17.98 19.69 -9.02
N ASP A 278 18.55 18.89 -9.93
CA ASP A 278 19.81 18.17 -9.72
C ASP A 278 19.79 17.25 -8.48
N GLY A 279 18.64 16.65 -8.19
CA GLY A 279 18.46 15.61 -7.18
C GLY A 279 18.15 16.12 -5.77
N GLU A 280 17.94 17.42 -5.59
CA GLU A 280 17.60 18.02 -4.29
C GLU A 280 16.18 17.64 -3.84
N THR A 281 15.21 17.72 -4.75
CA THR A 281 13.80 17.33 -4.50
C THR A 281 13.29 16.38 -5.56
N TRP A 282 12.33 15.55 -5.18
CA TRP A 282 11.79 14.47 -6.02
C TRP A 282 10.26 14.48 -5.97
N SER A 283 9.62 14.08 -7.07
CA SER A 283 8.20 13.74 -7.07
C SER A 283 7.92 12.57 -6.13
N LEU A 284 6.66 12.39 -5.76
CA LEU A 284 6.21 11.12 -5.19
C LEU A 284 6.49 9.99 -6.19
N THR A 285 6.69 8.78 -5.67
CA THR A 285 6.83 7.61 -6.54
C THR A 285 5.49 7.22 -7.15
N GLU A 286 5.53 6.73 -8.38
CA GLU A 286 4.38 6.19 -9.10
C GLU A 286 4.70 4.78 -9.60
N ASP A 287 3.72 3.88 -9.53
CA ASP A 287 3.83 2.53 -10.08
C ASP A 287 3.94 2.58 -11.61
N THR A 288 4.69 1.63 -12.15
CA THR A 288 4.77 1.37 -13.59
C THR A 288 4.00 0.10 -13.95
N ASP A 289 3.99 -0.28 -15.22
CA ASP A 289 3.41 -1.56 -15.65
C ASP A 289 4.38 -2.75 -15.54
N ILE A 290 5.65 -2.52 -15.14
CA ILE A 290 6.67 -3.57 -15.08
C ILE A 290 6.56 -4.31 -13.75
N PRO A 291 6.25 -5.62 -13.72
CA PRO A 291 6.22 -6.39 -12.47
C PRO A 291 7.58 -6.38 -11.80
N ASN A 292 7.61 -6.35 -10.47
CA ASN A 292 8.84 -6.46 -9.70
C ASN A 292 8.62 -7.38 -8.50
N PRO A 293 9.21 -8.59 -8.42
CA PRO A 293 9.01 -9.52 -7.32
C PRO A 293 9.85 -9.12 -6.09
N SER A 294 9.79 -7.84 -5.72
CA SER A 294 10.63 -7.17 -4.73
C SER A 294 12.11 -7.50 -4.93
N SER A 295 12.64 -7.19 -6.10
CA SER A 295 14.04 -7.46 -6.48
C SER A 295 14.71 -6.21 -7.01
N SER A 296 16.00 -6.03 -6.68
CA SER A 296 16.80 -4.91 -7.18
C SER A 296 16.83 -4.89 -8.70
N MET A 297 16.92 -3.68 -9.25
CA MET A 297 17.04 -3.41 -10.67
C MET A 297 18.06 -2.29 -10.89
N GLU A 298 18.55 -2.15 -12.12
CA GLU A 298 19.42 -1.04 -12.49
C GLU A 298 19.10 -0.52 -13.89
N ILE A 299 19.18 0.79 -14.08
CA ILE A 299 19.05 1.47 -15.38
C ILE A 299 20.38 2.08 -15.80
N LEU A 300 20.60 2.20 -17.11
CA LEU A 300 21.76 2.88 -17.68
C LEU A 300 21.36 3.62 -18.95
N ALA A 301 21.71 4.91 -19.01
CA ALA A 301 21.68 5.69 -20.25
C ALA A 301 22.93 5.39 -21.08
N LEU A 302 22.75 4.87 -22.30
CA LEU A 302 23.83 4.51 -23.21
C LEU A 302 24.36 5.74 -23.95
N GLN A 303 25.60 5.63 -24.44
CA GLN A 303 26.30 6.68 -25.20
C GLN A 303 25.56 7.11 -26.49
N ASP A 304 24.72 6.25 -27.06
CA ASP A 304 23.94 6.54 -28.26
C ASP A 304 22.53 7.12 -27.98
N GLY A 305 22.21 7.35 -26.71
CA GLY A 305 20.95 7.92 -26.26
C GLY A 305 19.86 6.88 -25.93
N ARG A 306 20.05 5.60 -26.25
CA ARG A 306 19.16 4.52 -25.79
C ARG A 306 19.34 4.29 -24.29
N TRP A 307 18.31 3.78 -23.63
CA TRP A 307 18.37 3.43 -22.20
C TRP A 307 18.14 1.94 -22.03
N ILE A 308 18.85 1.31 -21.10
CA ILE A 308 18.66 -0.10 -20.75
C ILE A 308 18.26 -0.22 -19.29
N MET A 309 17.51 -1.26 -18.98
CA MET A 309 17.18 -1.66 -17.62
C MET A 309 17.37 -3.17 -17.51
N ILE A 310 17.94 -3.66 -16.41
CA ILE A 310 17.88 -5.08 -16.06
C ILE A 310 17.03 -5.23 -14.80
N ALA A 311 16.01 -6.09 -14.87
CA ALA A 311 15.07 -6.33 -13.79
C ALA A 311 14.45 -7.73 -13.86
N ASN A 312 13.96 -8.23 -12.71
CA ASN A 312 13.03 -9.36 -12.69
C ASN A 312 11.63 -8.84 -13.02
N ASP A 313 10.91 -9.53 -13.90
CA ASP A 313 9.67 -9.08 -14.53
C ASP A 313 8.48 -10.01 -14.28
N LEU A 314 8.53 -10.74 -13.17
CA LEU A 314 7.51 -11.68 -12.73
C LEU A 314 6.74 -11.13 -11.53
N GLU A 315 5.49 -11.52 -11.38
CA GLU A 315 4.65 -11.21 -10.20
C GLU A 315 5.14 -11.94 -8.94
N ASP A 316 5.76 -13.12 -9.12
CA ASP A 316 6.33 -13.94 -8.06
C ASP A 316 7.56 -14.72 -8.58
N GLY A 317 8.56 -14.88 -7.72
CA GLY A 317 9.81 -15.56 -8.02
C GLY A 317 10.84 -14.70 -8.77
N ARG A 318 12.10 -15.13 -8.76
CA ARG A 318 13.24 -14.44 -9.40
C ARG A 318 14.00 -15.36 -10.36
N HIS A 319 13.29 -16.25 -11.04
CA HIS A 319 13.88 -17.25 -11.93
C HIS A 319 13.97 -16.79 -13.40
N ARG A 320 13.61 -15.53 -13.66
CA ARG A 320 13.73 -14.86 -14.96
C ARG A 320 14.29 -13.46 -14.80
N LEU A 321 15.30 -13.11 -15.59
CA LEU A 321 15.96 -11.79 -15.57
C LEU A 321 15.90 -11.17 -16.96
N GLY A 322 15.06 -10.15 -17.09
CA GLY A 322 14.83 -9.41 -18.33
C GLY A 322 15.76 -8.22 -18.45
N MET A 323 16.22 -7.98 -19.68
CA MET A 323 16.88 -6.75 -20.09
C MET A 323 15.94 -5.99 -21.03
N PHE A 324 15.56 -4.80 -20.59
CA PHE A 324 14.63 -3.91 -21.25
C PHE A 324 15.39 -2.82 -21.98
N LEU A 325 14.88 -2.42 -23.15
CA LEU A 325 15.42 -1.32 -23.95
C LEU A 325 14.36 -0.23 -24.12
N SER A 326 14.77 1.00 -23.88
CA SER A 326 13.99 2.22 -24.06
C SER A 326 14.69 3.15 -25.06
N THR A 327 13.88 3.80 -25.90
CA THR A 327 14.33 4.82 -26.86
C THR A 327 13.75 6.21 -26.55
N ASP A 328 13.01 6.34 -25.46
CA ASP A 328 12.30 7.54 -25.03
C ASP A 328 12.71 7.99 -23.62
N GLU A 329 13.99 7.77 -23.28
CA GLU A 329 14.62 8.16 -22.01
C GLU A 329 13.92 7.55 -20.78
N GLY A 330 13.60 6.26 -20.90
CA GLY A 330 13.00 5.45 -19.83
C GLY A 330 11.53 5.76 -19.58
N ARG A 331 10.78 6.34 -20.53
CA ARG A 331 9.32 6.51 -20.38
C ARG A 331 8.56 5.23 -20.70
N SER A 332 9.05 4.46 -21.67
CA SER A 332 8.52 3.14 -22.03
C SER A 332 9.63 2.14 -22.32
N TRP A 333 9.30 0.85 -22.16
CA TRP A 333 10.24 -0.27 -22.25
C TRP A 333 9.71 -1.39 -23.18
N PRO A 334 9.52 -1.11 -24.48
CA PRO A 334 8.78 -2.00 -25.39
C PRO A 334 9.54 -3.26 -25.81
N VAL A 335 10.87 -3.29 -25.66
CA VAL A 335 11.71 -4.42 -26.07
C VAL A 335 12.31 -5.07 -24.84
N VAL A 336 12.12 -6.39 -24.73
CA VAL A 336 12.66 -7.21 -23.63
C VAL A 336 13.42 -8.39 -24.21
N ARG A 337 14.65 -8.60 -23.74
CA ARG A 337 15.45 -9.79 -24.01
C ARG A 337 15.91 -10.43 -22.70
N TYR A 338 15.74 -11.73 -22.55
CA TYR A 338 16.07 -12.42 -21.30
C TYR A 338 17.55 -12.83 -21.27
N LEU A 339 18.24 -12.47 -20.18
CA LEU A 339 19.61 -12.93 -19.92
C LEU A 339 19.61 -14.37 -19.41
N ASP A 340 18.68 -14.66 -18.51
CA ASP A 340 18.38 -16.01 -18.03
C ASP A 340 16.87 -16.15 -17.77
N ASP A 341 16.33 -17.31 -18.13
CA ASP A 341 14.92 -17.68 -17.96
C ASP A 341 14.88 -19.20 -17.73
N ASN A 342 14.56 -19.63 -16.50
CA ASN A 342 14.62 -21.03 -16.10
C ASN A 342 13.61 -21.37 -14.98
N THR A 343 13.41 -22.65 -14.68
CA THR A 343 12.35 -23.14 -13.75
C THR A 343 12.73 -23.13 -12.25
N GLU A 344 11.78 -23.56 -11.40
CA GLU A 344 11.50 -23.19 -9.98
C GLU A 344 12.61 -23.31 -8.92
N ASP A 345 13.80 -23.84 -9.21
CA ASP A 345 14.92 -23.87 -8.25
C ASP A 345 16.03 -22.85 -8.54
N CYS A 346 15.90 -22.08 -9.63
CA CYS A 346 16.85 -21.04 -10.02
C CYS A 346 16.51 -19.67 -9.44
N SER A 347 17.52 -18.82 -9.25
CA SER A 347 17.31 -17.41 -8.92
C SER A 347 18.41 -16.53 -9.53
N PHE A 348 17.98 -15.50 -10.25
CA PHE A 348 18.80 -14.51 -10.94
C PHE A 348 18.36 -13.13 -10.49
N SER A 349 19.24 -12.35 -9.86
CA SER A 349 18.82 -11.08 -9.27
C SER A 349 19.99 -10.14 -8.98
N TYR A 350 19.68 -8.90 -8.59
CA TYR A 350 20.66 -7.89 -8.18
C TYR A 350 21.68 -7.62 -9.29
N PRO A 351 21.21 -7.11 -10.44
CA PRO A 351 22.09 -6.75 -11.54
C PRO A 351 23.01 -5.58 -11.15
N SER A 352 24.07 -5.46 -11.94
CA SER A 352 25.01 -4.34 -12.01
C SER A 352 25.24 -4.05 -13.49
N LEU A 353 25.10 -2.80 -13.93
CA LEU A 353 25.21 -2.38 -15.33
C LEU A 353 26.31 -1.36 -15.56
N LEU A 354 27.06 -1.53 -16.65
CA LEU A 354 28.10 -0.62 -17.09
C LEU A 354 28.21 -0.64 -18.61
N GLN A 355 28.41 0.51 -19.25
CA GLN A 355 28.89 0.58 -20.63
C GLN A 355 30.35 1.01 -20.63
N GLY A 356 31.22 0.12 -21.14
CA GLY A 356 32.65 0.37 -21.24
C GLY A 356 33.00 1.39 -22.32
N SER A 357 34.24 1.88 -22.27
CA SER A 357 34.83 2.85 -23.19
C SER A 357 34.93 2.34 -24.63
N ASP A 358 34.88 1.02 -24.84
CA ASP A 358 34.82 0.37 -26.15
C ASP A 358 33.40 0.24 -26.71
N GLY A 359 32.40 0.76 -25.99
CA GLY A 359 30.98 0.72 -26.33
C GLY A 359 30.26 -0.55 -25.89
N ARG A 360 30.97 -1.55 -25.37
CA ARG A 360 30.41 -2.82 -24.89
C ARG A 360 29.66 -2.62 -23.59
N ILE A 361 28.52 -3.29 -23.45
CA ILE A 361 27.77 -3.35 -22.20
C ILE A 361 28.28 -4.54 -21.41
N HIS A 362 28.53 -4.32 -20.13
CA HIS A 362 28.84 -5.34 -19.13
C HIS A 362 27.71 -5.39 -18.11
N ALA A 363 27.23 -6.58 -17.82
CA ALA A 363 26.30 -6.82 -16.73
C ALA A 363 26.81 -7.92 -15.82
N SER A 364 26.61 -7.80 -14.51
CA SER A 364 26.80 -8.90 -13.57
C SER A 364 25.62 -9.03 -12.63
N TYR A 365 25.32 -10.25 -12.19
CA TYR A 365 24.18 -10.52 -11.32
C TYR A 365 24.41 -11.77 -10.48
N SER A 366 23.64 -11.84 -9.39
CA SER A 366 23.61 -13.00 -8.51
C SER A 366 22.97 -14.16 -9.25
N TYR A 367 23.67 -15.29 -9.30
CA TYR A 367 23.25 -16.45 -10.06
C TYR A 367 23.20 -17.67 -9.14
N LYS A 368 22.00 -18.20 -8.93
CA LYS A 368 21.75 -19.43 -8.17
C LYS A 368 21.09 -20.45 -9.09
N VAL A 369 21.65 -21.64 -9.10
CA VAL A 369 21.10 -22.85 -9.72
C VAL A 369 21.20 -24.01 -8.72
N PRO A 370 20.57 -25.17 -8.97
CA PRO A 370 20.67 -26.32 -8.06
C PRO A 370 22.10 -26.75 -7.73
N GLU A 371 23.04 -26.58 -8.67
CA GLU A 371 24.45 -26.95 -8.51
C GLU A 371 25.27 -25.97 -7.65
N GLY A 372 24.72 -24.80 -7.30
CA GLY A 372 25.37 -23.84 -6.42
C GLY A 372 25.09 -22.38 -6.79
N LYS A 373 25.89 -21.48 -6.22
CA LYS A 373 25.75 -20.03 -6.37
C LYS A 373 27.06 -19.40 -6.86
N THR A 374 26.95 -18.39 -7.71
CA THR A 374 28.07 -17.58 -8.20
C THR A 374 27.60 -16.17 -8.59
N ILE A 375 28.52 -15.32 -9.04
CA ILE A 375 28.21 -14.13 -9.83
C ILE A 375 28.43 -14.46 -11.31
N LYS A 376 27.38 -14.31 -12.11
CA LYS A 376 27.46 -14.41 -13.57
C LYS A 376 27.75 -13.04 -14.14
N HIS A 377 28.69 -12.97 -15.08
CA HIS A 377 29.03 -11.79 -15.87
C HIS A 377 28.67 -12.06 -17.33
N VAL A 378 28.06 -11.07 -17.97
CA VAL A 378 27.76 -11.11 -19.39
C VAL A 378 28.25 -9.84 -20.06
N SER A 379 28.67 -9.93 -21.32
CA SER A 379 29.03 -8.75 -22.11
C SER A 379 28.57 -8.85 -23.56
N PHE A 380 28.16 -7.72 -24.13
CA PHE A 380 27.58 -7.66 -25.47
C PHE A 380 27.62 -6.24 -26.02
N MET A 381 27.52 -6.11 -27.35
CA MET A 381 27.30 -4.80 -27.98
C MET A 381 25.82 -4.39 -27.89
N PRO A 382 25.48 -3.09 -27.80
CA PRO A 382 24.10 -2.62 -27.70
C PRO A 382 23.13 -3.22 -28.74
N ASP A 383 23.58 -3.39 -29.98
CA ASP A 383 22.76 -3.93 -31.07
C ASP A 383 22.38 -5.41 -30.88
N TRP A 384 23.05 -6.12 -29.97
CA TRP A 384 22.62 -7.48 -29.59
C TRP A 384 21.22 -7.46 -28.99
N ILE A 385 20.83 -6.43 -28.23
CA ILE A 385 19.52 -6.41 -27.55
C ILE A 385 18.35 -6.58 -28.54
N GLU A 386 18.51 -6.04 -29.74
CA GLU A 386 17.49 -6.02 -30.81
C GLU A 386 17.70 -7.14 -31.86
N SER A 387 18.77 -7.94 -31.76
CA SER A 387 19.06 -9.00 -32.74
C SER A 387 18.13 -10.20 -32.58
N GLU A 388 17.66 -10.78 -33.69
CA GLU A 388 16.94 -12.07 -33.70
C GLU A 388 17.81 -13.20 -33.11
N ASP A 389 17.20 -14.14 -32.37
CA ASP A 389 17.92 -15.26 -31.76
C ASP A 389 18.61 -16.12 -32.83
N VAL A 390 19.93 -15.99 -32.92
CA VAL A 390 20.78 -16.99 -33.58
C VAL A 390 20.88 -18.16 -32.61
N GLU A 391 20.33 -19.32 -33.02
CA GLU A 391 20.28 -20.59 -32.27
C GLU A 391 21.45 -20.74 -31.28
N ARG A 392 21.10 -20.76 -29.98
CA ARG A 392 22.00 -21.17 -28.90
C ARG A 392 22.37 -22.64 -29.16
N ALA A 393 23.56 -22.88 -29.70
CA ALA A 393 24.03 -24.22 -30.04
C ALA A 393 24.10 -25.13 -28.79
N ASP A 394 23.55 -26.34 -28.98
CA ASP A 394 23.67 -27.55 -28.15
C ASP A 394 22.98 -27.58 -26.76
N ARG A 395 21.73 -28.06 -26.74
CA ARG A 395 21.25 -28.98 -25.69
C ARG A 395 20.40 -30.11 -26.31
N PRO A 396 20.54 -31.36 -25.81
CA PRO A 396 19.88 -32.53 -26.39
C PRO A 396 18.38 -32.56 -26.04
N GLU A 397 17.56 -32.79 -27.05
CA GLU A 397 16.11 -32.98 -26.93
C GLU A 397 15.78 -34.23 -26.10
N GLU A 398 14.85 -34.09 -25.15
CA GLU A 398 14.00 -35.22 -24.73
C GLU A 398 12.53 -34.87 -24.98
N THR A 399 11.95 -35.72 -25.81
CA THR A 399 10.62 -35.65 -26.40
C THR A 399 9.51 -35.84 -25.38
N THR A 400 8.44 -35.06 -25.49
CA THR A 400 7.08 -35.50 -25.08
C THR A 400 6.10 -35.28 -26.25
N PRO A 401 5.05 -36.11 -26.36
CA PRO A 401 4.44 -36.44 -27.64
C PRO A 401 3.34 -35.46 -28.06
N VAL A 402 3.38 -35.15 -29.36
CA VAL A 402 2.34 -34.45 -30.13
C VAL A 402 1.06 -35.29 -30.17
N ALA A 403 -0.07 -34.65 -29.85
CA ALA A 403 -1.38 -35.05 -30.32
C ALA A 403 -1.89 -33.98 -31.30
N ASP A 404 -1.72 -34.24 -32.59
CA ASP A 404 -2.42 -33.55 -33.67
C ASP A 404 -3.83 -34.13 -33.79
N ASP A 405 -4.85 -33.27 -33.77
CA ASP A 405 -5.93 -33.20 -34.76
C ASP A 405 -7.14 -32.43 -34.18
N ALA A 406 -7.22 -31.12 -34.46
CA ALA A 406 -8.49 -30.41 -34.62
C ALA A 406 -8.29 -29.13 -35.48
N PRO A 407 -9.23 -28.80 -36.38
CA PRO A 407 -8.97 -27.96 -37.55
C PRO A 407 -8.91 -26.45 -37.25
N VAL A 408 -8.09 -25.79 -38.05
CA VAL A 408 -7.95 -24.33 -38.20
C VAL A 408 -9.30 -23.66 -38.45
N ALA A 409 -9.62 -22.67 -37.63
CA ALA A 409 -10.59 -21.62 -37.92
C ALA A 409 -9.85 -20.28 -37.86
N ASP A 410 -9.82 -19.58 -38.99
CA ASP A 410 -9.50 -18.16 -39.12
C ASP A 410 -10.39 -17.33 -38.17
N ASP A 411 -9.83 -16.21 -37.71
CA ASP A 411 -10.43 -15.08 -36.98
C ASP A 411 -10.04 -15.00 -35.49
N ALA A 412 -8.99 -14.23 -35.25
CA ALA A 412 -8.65 -13.69 -33.94
C ALA A 412 -9.50 -12.42 -33.67
N PRO A 413 -10.29 -12.37 -32.59
CA PRO A 413 -10.69 -11.13 -31.96
C PRO A 413 -9.70 -10.74 -30.86
N GLU A 414 -9.39 -9.45 -30.79
CA GLU A 414 -8.56 -8.78 -29.80
C GLU A 414 -9.05 -8.95 -28.35
N PRO A 415 -8.18 -8.74 -27.33
CA PRO A 415 -8.55 -8.92 -25.93
C PRO A 415 -9.44 -7.77 -25.44
N VAL A 416 -10.56 -8.10 -24.79
CA VAL A 416 -11.37 -7.17 -24.00
C VAL A 416 -11.39 -7.64 -22.55
N GLU A 417 -11.19 -6.66 -21.69
CA GLU A 417 -10.99 -6.71 -20.24
C GLU A 417 -12.11 -7.40 -19.46
N THR A 418 -11.69 -7.93 -18.32
CA THR A 418 -12.50 -8.32 -17.18
C THR A 418 -13.17 -7.12 -16.51
N THR A 419 -14.47 -7.24 -16.18
CA THR A 419 -14.98 -6.69 -14.93
C THR A 419 -15.89 -7.69 -14.23
N SER A 420 -15.54 -7.96 -12.99
CA SER A 420 -16.35 -8.61 -11.96
C SER A 420 -17.54 -7.74 -11.56
N PHE A 421 -18.62 -8.41 -11.13
CA PHE A 421 -19.70 -7.80 -10.36
C PHE A 421 -20.09 -8.74 -9.21
N THR A 422 -20.33 -8.20 -8.02
CA THR A 422 -21.19 -8.79 -6.96
C THR A 422 -21.55 -7.71 -5.91
N PRO A 423 -22.63 -7.89 -5.10
CA PRO A 423 -23.79 -7.00 -5.06
C PRO A 423 -24.11 -6.42 -3.66
N THR A 424 -25.26 -5.73 -3.59
CA THR A 424 -25.83 -4.87 -2.54
C THR A 424 -26.40 -5.56 -1.28
N ASP A 425 -26.49 -4.79 -0.19
CA ASP A 425 -27.76 -4.45 0.53
C ASP A 425 -27.43 -3.92 1.94
N GLY A 426 -27.02 -2.65 2.03
CA GLY A 426 -26.67 -2.00 3.31
C GLY A 426 -26.68 -0.47 3.32
N ALA A 427 -26.88 0.15 2.17
CA ALA A 427 -27.58 1.41 2.05
C ALA A 427 -26.81 2.73 2.26
N SER A 428 -25.47 2.81 2.12
CA SER A 428 -24.70 4.08 2.13
C SER A 428 -25.38 5.16 1.27
N LEU A 429 -25.06 6.45 1.45
CA LEU A 429 -25.55 7.49 0.52
C LEU A 429 -25.23 7.10 -0.94
N VAL A 430 -24.11 6.42 -1.16
CA VAL A 430 -23.77 5.76 -2.43
C VAL A 430 -24.81 4.72 -2.82
N GLU A 431 -25.27 3.83 -1.94
CA GLU A 431 -26.34 2.87 -2.22
C GLU A 431 -27.77 3.47 -2.24
N HIS A 432 -28.05 4.66 -1.69
CA HIS A 432 -29.36 5.35 -1.78
C HIS A 432 -29.45 6.30 -2.99
N CYS A 433 -28.35 6.97 -3.33
CA CYS A 433 -28.15 7.63 -4.62
C CYS A 433 -28.07 6.58 -5.73
N ALA A 434 -27.41 5.45 -5.51
CA ALA A 434 -27.47 4.30 -6.40
C ALA A 434 -28.85 3.63 -6.38
N ALA A 435 -29.63 3.60 -5.29
CA ALA A 435 -31.01 3.13 -5.35
C ALA A 435 -31.93 4.08 -6.10
N THR A 436 -31.64 5.39 -6.13
CA THR A 436 -32.39 6.40 -6.88
C THR A 436 -31.99 6.40 -8.37
N LEU A 437 -30.68 6.36 -8.67
CA LEU A 437 -30.14 6.18 -10.02
C LEU A 437 -30.45 4.78 -10.58
N ALA A 438 -30.47 3.73 -9.76
CA ALA A 438 -30.91 2.38 -10.13
C ALA A 438 -32.43 2.20 -10.09
N SER A 439 -33.19 3.16 -9.53
CA SER A 439 -34.64 3.23 -9.76
C SER A 439 -34.98 3.85 -11.11
N TRP A 440 -34.03 4.57 -11.72
CA TRP A 440 -34.16 5.14 -13.06
C TRP A 440 -33.57 4.14 -14.05
N LYS A 441 -34.43 3.52 -14.86
CA LYS A 441 -33.96 2.54 -15.85
C LYS A 441 -33.08 3.17 -16.94
N SER A 442 -33.35 4.43 -17.27
CA SER A 442 -32.55 5.26 -18.17
C SER A 442 -33.08 6.70 -18.21
N PHE A 443 -32.23 7.71 -18.47
CA PHE A 443 -32.67 9.06 -18.82
C PHE A 443 -32.13 9.51 -20.17
N ALA A 444 -32.92 10.29 -20.90
CA ALA A 444 -32.54 10.91 -22.17
C ALA A 444 -32.73 12.43 -22.12
N VAL A 445 -31.84 13.20 -22.75
CA VAL A 445 -31.94 14.65 -22.92
C VAL A 445 -31.40 15.09 -24.28
N ASN A 446 -32.11 15.97 -24.97
CA ASN A 446 -31.67 16.55 -26.23
C ASN A 446 -30.99 17.90 -25.99
N TYR A 447 -29.91 18.18 -26.70
CA TYR A 447 -29.17 19.42 -26.57
C TYR A 447 -28.80 20.02 -27.93
N ASN A 448 -28.70 21.35 -27.95
CA ASN A 448 -28.22 22.12 -29.08
C ASN A 448 -27.12 23.07 -28.61
N THR A 449 -25.97 22.98 -29.25
CA THR A 449 -24.77 23.74 -28.93
C THR A 449 -24.39 24.66 -30.07
N THR A 450 -24.16 25.93 -29.75
CA THR A 450 -23.64 26.94 -30.68
C THR A 450 -22.27 27.40 -30.20
N PHE A 451 -21.29 27.33 -31.09
CA PHE A 451 -19.95 27.87 -30.89
C PHE A 451 -19.88 29.19 -31.62
N VAL A 452 -19.55 30.25 -30.89
CA VAL A 452 -19.44 31.59 -31.44
C VAL A 452 -17.99 32.04 -31.33
N TYR A 453 -17.33 32.18 -32.47
CA TYR A 453 -16.00 32.75 -32.58
C TYR A 453 -16.11 34.16 -33.15
N THR A 454 -15.60 35.14 -32.39
CA THR A 454 -15.59 36.55 -32.80
C THR A 454 -14.17 37.06 -32.84
N ARG A 455 -13.76 37.68 -33.95
CA ARG A 455 -12.48 38.39 -34.07
C ARG A 455 -12.67 39.69 -34.84
N GLY A 456 -12.51 40.82 -34.16
CA GLY A 456 -12.79 42.13 -34.75
C GLY A 456 -14.25 42.25 -35.21
N SER A 457 -14.48 42.43 -36.52
CA SER A 457 -15.82 42.48 -37.12
C SER A 457 -16.28 41.14 -37.73
N ILE A 458 -15.48 40.09 -37.60
CA ILE A 458 -15.78 38.76 -38.15
C ILE A 458 -16.40 37.92 -37.04
N ASN A 459 -17.65 37.51 -37.24
CA ASN A 459 -18.34 36.54 -36.39
C ASN A 459 -18.56 35.26 -37.20
N GLN A 460 -18.14 34.13 -36.65
CA GLN A 460 -18.41 32.81 -37.18
C GLN A 460 -19.14 31.98 -36.15
N GLU A 461 -20.19 31.29 -36.59
CA GLU A 461 -21.00 30.42 -35.75
C GLU A 461 -20.92 29.00 -36.31
N ALA A 462 -20.74 28.03 -35.42
CA ALA A 462 -20.86 26.63 -35.73
C ALA A 462 -21.94 26.01 -34.85
N PHE A 463 -22.80 25.20 -35.46
CA PHE A 463 -23.92 24.56 -34.79
C PHE A 463 -23.70 23.06 -34.66
N MET A 464 -24.09 22.54 -33.51
CA MET A 464 -24.07 21.13 -33.19
C MET A 464 -25.39 20.78 -32.48
N GLU A 465 -26.10 19.79 -32.98
CA GLU A 465 -27.30 19.23 -32.34
C GLU A 465 -27.05 17.77 -31.96
N GLY A 466 -27.63 17.34 -30.84
CA GLY A 466 -27.41 16.00 -30.31
C GLY A 466 -28.37 15.58 -29.20
N ASP A 467 -28.29 14.31 -28.84
CA ASP A 467 -29.01 13.72 -27.70
C ASP A 467 -28.04 12.93 -26.82
N MET A 468 -28.37 12.84 -25.53
CA MET A 468 -27.63 12.13 -24.51
C MET A 468 -28.57 11.17 -23.79
N VAL A 469 -28.22 9.87 -23.77
CA VAL A 469 -29.00 8.81 -23.11
C VAL A 469 -28.10 8.04 -22.14
N LEU A 470 -28.54 7.84 -20.90
CA LEU A 470 -27.87 7.08 -19.83
C LEU A 470 -28.82 5.97 -19.35
N GLY A 471 -28.37 4.71 -19.26
CA GLY A 471 -29.19 3.54 -18.84
C GLY A 471 -28.51 2.63 -17.82
N GLU A 472 -29.17 1.53 -17.40
CA GLU A 472 -28.61 0.53 -16.46
C GLU A 472 -27.20 0.09 -16.91
N GLY A 473 -26.19 0.42 -16.10
CA GLY A 473 -24.76 0.25 -16.42
C GLY A 473 -24.01 1.53 -16.83
N ASN A 474 -24.64 2.72 -16.76
CA ASN A 474 -24.03 4.03 -17.06
C ASN A 474 -23.41 4.16 -18.47
N LEU A 475 -23.95 3.45 -19.47
CA LEU A 475 -23.55 3.63 -20.86
C LEU A 475 -24.20 4.90 -21.42
N GLY A 476 -23.40 5.96 -21.56
CA GLY A 476 -23.77 7.19 -22.25
C GLY A 476 -23.62 7.07 -23.76
N ARG A 477 -24.61 7.53 -24.53
CA ARG A 477 -24.50 7.69 -25.99
C ARG A 477 -24.69 9.16 -26.36
N ILE A 478 -23.77 9.70 -27.16
CA ILE A 478 -23.85 11.08 -27.65
C ILE A 478 -23.88 11.06 -29.18
N HIS A 479 -24.97 11.53 -29.77
CA HIS A 479 -25.09 11.75 -31.21
C HIS A 479 -24.78 13.21 -31.52
N ILE A 480 -23.91 13.45 -32.51
CA ILE A 480 -23.53 14.80 -32.94
C ILE A 480 -23.77 14.91 -34.44
N LYS A 481 -24.60 15.86 -34.83
CA LYS A 481 -24.82 16.22 -36.23
C LYS A 481 -24.34 17.64 -36.51
N ARG A 482 -23.52 17.80 -37.54
CA ARG A 482 -23.06 19.10 -38.04
C ARG A 482 -23.80 19.44 -39.34
N GLN A 483 -24.01 20.73 -39.61
CA GLN A 483 -24.91 21.21 -40.68
C GLN A 483 -24.67 20.60 -42.08
N ASP A 484 -23.43 20.19 -42.41
CA ASP A 484 -23.06 19.68 -43.74
C ASP A 484 -22.23 18.36 -43.72
N SER A 485 -22.23 17.59 -42.62
CA SER A 485 -21.43 16.35 -42.52
C SER A 485 -22.17 15.18 -41.87
N ASP A 486 -21.56 13.99 -41.95
CA ASP A 486 -22.11 12.75 -41.39
C ASP A 486 -22.31 12.83 -39.87
N THR A 487 -23.34 12.13 -39.38
CA THR A 487 -23.64 11.97 -37.96
C THR A 487 -22.54 11.16 -37.29
N ILE A 488 -21.91 11.73 -36.27
CA ILE A 488 -20.90 11.04 -35.47
C ILE A 488 -21.57 10.56 -34.17
N THR A 489 -21.48 9.25 -33.91
CA THR A 489 -22.04 8.63 -32.71
C THR A 489 -20.90 8.19 -31.82
N TYR A 490 -20.81 8.77 -30.63
CA TYR A 490 -19.84 8.38 -29.62
C TYR A 490 -20.51 7.41 -28.65
N ASN A 491 -19.97 6.18 -28.62
CA ASN A 491 -20.31 5.17 -27.62
C ASN A 491 -19.09 5.00 -26.72
N SER A 492 -19.27 5.03 -25.40
CA SER A 492 -18.21 4.71 -24.44
C SER A 492 -17.78 3.23 -24.61
N PRO A 493 -16.52 2.89 -24.96
CA PRO A 493 -16.11 1.50 -25.24
C PRO A 493 -15.96 0.59 -24.01
N ALA A 494 -16.00 1.14 -22.80
CA ALA A 494 -16.12 0.39 -21.55
C ALA A 494 -16.73 1.34 -20.50
N GLY A 495 -18.07 1.45 -20.49
CA GLY A 495 -18.85 1.85 -19.31
C GLY A 495 -18.45 3.06 -18.45
N GLN A 496 -17.76 4.09 -18.96
CA GLN A 496 -17.34 5.22 -18.13
C GLN A 496 -17.44 6.56 -18.86
N PHE A 497 -18.65 7.12 -18.88
CA PHE A 497 -18.74 8.53 -18.51
C PHE A 497 -18.58 8.57 -17.00
N VAL A 498 -17.37 8.89 -16.50
CA VAL A 498 -17.16 9.05 -15.06
C VAL A 498 -17.72 10.40 -14.66
N VAL A 499 -18.96 10.36 -14.22
CA VAL A 499 -19.44 11.32 -13.25
C VAL A 499 -18.88 10.87 -11.91
N ALA A 500 -17.89 11.57 -11.38
CA ALA A 500 -17.36 11.29 -10.05
C ALA A 500 -18.33 11.84 -8.97
N PRO A 501 -18.81 11.03 -8.02
CA PRO A 501 -19.38 11.51 -6.78
C PRO A 501 -18.41 11.16 -5.65
N ALA A 502 -17.55 12.10 -5.26
CA ALA A 502 -16.93 12.07 -3.95
C ALA A 502 -17.63 13.10 -3.07
N LEU A 503 -18.73 12.72 -2.41
CA LEU A 503 -19.23 13.39 -1.19
C LEU A 503 -20.33 12.53 -0.52
N ASN A 504 -19.95 11.81 0.54
CA ASN A 504 -20.89 11.20 1.49
C ASN A 504 -21.52 12.29 2.39
N LYS A 505 -22.63 12.91 1.95
CA LYS A 505 -23.80 13.31 2.77
C LYS A 505 -24.84 14.04 1.92
N TYR A 506 -26.02 13.47 1.60
CA TYR A 506 -27.19 14.26 1.18
C TYR A 506 -28.55 13.74 1.65
N THR A 507 -29.43 14.73 1.82
CA THR A 507 -30.76 14.71 2.45
C THR A 507 -31.82 14.83 1.34
N PRO A 508 -33.02 14.24 1.47
CA PRO A 508 -34.09 14.40 0.46
C PRO A 508 -34.47 15.87 0.23
N MET A 509 -34.67 16.27 -1.04
CA MET A 509 -35.06 17.64 -1.42
C MET A 509 -36.40 18.05 -0.80
N PRO A 510 -36.46 19.17 -0.08
CA PRO A 510 -37.66 19.99 -0.01
C PRO A 510 -37.58 21.05 -1.12
N LEU A 511 -38.70 21.27 -1.84
CA LEU A 511 -38.97 22.41 -2.71
C LEU A 511 -38.03 23.59 -2.41
N ALA A 512 -37.09 23.86 -3.32
CA ALA A 512 -35.97 24.75 -3.08
C ALA A 512 -36.44 26.21 -2.95
N ALA A 513 -36.92 26.56 -1.75
CA ALA A 513 -37.42 27.89 -1.41
C ALA A 513 -36.29 28.86 -0.99
N SER A 514 -35.01 28.45 -0.98
CA SER A 514 -33.90 29.33 -0.60
C SER A 514 -32.52 28.92 -1.14
N ARG A 515 -31.60 29.90 -1.25
CA ARG A 515 -30.18 29.76 -1.68
C ARG A 515 -29.42 28.64 -0.96
N LYS A 516 -29.69 28.41 0.33
CA LYS A 516 -29.02 27.35 1.11
C LYS A 516 -29.45 25.94 0.66
N ASN A 517 -30.71 25.79 0.25
CA ASN A 517 -31.23 24.50 -0.23
C ASN A 517 -30.72 24.18 -1.63
N LEU A 518 -30.57 25.19 -2.50
CA LEU A 518 -30.03 25.00 -3.86
C LEU A 518 -28.53 24.68 -3.86
N VAL A 519 -27.72 25.33 -3.00
CA VAL A 519 -26.29 25.00 -2.86
C VAL A 519 -26.11 23.56 -2.36
N ALA A 520 -26.95 23.13 -1.41
CA ALA A 520 -27.03 21.75 -0.96
C ALA A 520 -27.75 20.81 -1.94
N THR A 521 -28.14 21.28 -3.13
CA THR A 521 -28.75 20.50 -4.22
C THR A 521 -27.78 20.37 -5.40
N MET A 522 -26.94 21.39 -5.61
CA MET A 522 -25.87 21.39 -6.63
C MET A 522 -24.75 20.41 -6.31
N THR A 523 -24.42 20.25 -5.03
CA THR A 523 -23.34 19.37 -4.58
C THR A 523 -23.76 17.88 -4.54
N THR A 524 -24.92 17.53 -5.10
CA THR A 524 -25.67 16.25 -4.87
C THR A 524 -26.48 15.76 -6.06
N GLY A 525 -26.72 16.63 -7.05
CA GLY A 525 -27.63 16.41 -8.17
C GLY A 525 -26.93 16.50 -9.53
N THR A 526 -27.71 16.41 -10.61
CA THR A 526 -27.31 16.32 -12.03
C THR A 526 -26.40 17.43 -12.57
N VAL A 527 -26.12 18.48 -11.80
CA VAL A 527 -25.40 19.67 -12.25
C VAL A 527 -23.88 19.55 -12.11
N GLU A 528 -23.39 19.03 -10.98
CA GLU A 528 -21.97 18.77 -10.73
C GLU A 528 -21.34 17.73 -11.70
N PRO A 529 -22.01 16.60 -11.99
CA PRO A 529 -21.66 15.67 -13.07
C PRO A 529 -21.45 16.34 -14.44
N LEU A 530 -22.36 17.24 -14.80
CA LEU A 530 -22.34 17.93 -16.08
C LEU A 530 -21.18 18.94 -16.13
N LEU A 531 -20.93 19.66 -15.03
CA LEU A 531 -19.81 20.60 -14.90
C LEU A 531 -18.45 19.91 -14.93
N ALA A 532 -18.33 18.73 -14.30
CA ALA A 532 -17.13 17.89 -14.36
C ALA A 532 -16.86 17.40 -15.79
N LEU A 533 -17.89 16.89 -16.49
CA LEU A 533 -17.81 16.50 -17.89
C LEU A 533 -17.32 17.66 -18.78
N PHE A 534 -17.80 18.89 -18.55
CA PHE A 534 -17.33 20.06 -19.31
C PHE A 534 -15.93 20.54 -18.91
N GLY A 535 -15.53 20.36 -17.66
CA GLY A 535 -14.15 20.60 -17.20
C GLY A 535 -13.16 19.68 -17.91
N GLU A 536 -13.50 18.40 -18.02
CA GLU A 536 -12.71 17.40 -18.75
C GLU A 536 -12.68 17.68 -20.26
N LEU A 537 -13.83 18.00 -20.88
CA LEU A 537 -13.92 18.24 -22.33
C LEU A 537 -13.14 19.49 -22.79
N LEU A 538 -12.82 20.40 -21.87
CA LEU A 538 -12.10 21.64 -22.13
C LEU A 538 -10.71 21.67 -21.47
N GLU A 539 -10.31 20.59 -20.79
CA GLU A 539 -9.10 20.50 -19.96
C GLU A 539 -8.91 21.72 -19.02
N GLY A 540 -10.02 22.26 -18.50
CA GLY A 540 -10.06 23.52 -17.76
C GLY A 540 -10.60 23.33 -16.35
N GLN A 541 -10.11 24.12 -15.40
CA GLN A 541 -10.55 24.00 -14.00
C GLN A 541 -12.01 24.48 -13.84
N VAL A 542 -12.83 23.65 -13.18
CA VAL A 542 -14.20 24.01 -12.82
C VAL A 542 -14.17 25.08 -11.72
N PRO A 543 -14.93 26.19 -11.83
CA PRO A 543 -15.00 27.19 -10.77
C PRO A 543 -15.40 26.53 -9.45
N PRO A 544 -14.68 26.77 -8.33
CA PRO A 544 -15.05 26.22 -7.03
C PRO A 544 -16.49 26.58 -6.68
N LEU A 545 -17.29 25.62 -6.22
CA LEU A 545 -18.74 25.76 -6.04
C LEU A 545 -19.13 26.90 -5.08
N ASP A 546 -18.27 27.24 -4.13
CA ASP A 546 -18.42 28.33 -3.18
C ASP A 546 -18.20 29.72 -3.79
N THR A 547 -17.58 29.80 -4.97
CA THR A 547 -17.35 31.05 -5.72
C THR A 547 -18.50 31.42 -6.66
N LEU A 548 -19.49 30.53 -6.84
CA LEU A 548 -20.64 30.78 -7.70
C LEU A 548 -21.59 31.83 -7.09
N SER A 549 -22.01 32.78 -7.92
CA SER A 549 -23.04 33.77 -7.59
C SER A 549 -24.42 33.27 -8.03
N PHE A 550 -25.42 33.49 -7.17
CA PHE A 550 -26.77 32.94 -7.31
C PHE A 550 -27.81 34.05 -7.32
N THR A 551 -28.64 34.09 -8.35
CA THR A 551 -29.76 35.03 -8.45
C THR A 551 -31.01 34.31 -8.93
N GLU A 552 -32.13 34.49 -8.24
CA GLU A 552 -33.44 34.09 -8.77
C GLU A 552 -33.88 35.11 -9.80
N THR A 553 -34.32 34.63 -10.96
CA THR A 553 -34.83 35.47 -12.03
C THR A 553 -36.03 34.78 -12.68
N GLU A 554 -36.78 35.51 -13.50
CA GLU A 554 -37.83 34.92 -14.33
C GLU A 554 -37.35 34.88 -15.78
N VAL A 555 -37.46 33.71 -16.41
CA VAL A 555 -37.21 33.54 -17.84
C VAL A 555 -38.51 33.01 -18.46
N GLY A 556 -39.25 33.89 -19.14
CA GLY A 556 -40.62 33.62 -19.55
C GLY A 556 -41.58 33.61 -18.36
N GLU A 557 -42.46 32.61 -18.28
CA GLU A 557 -43.40 32.41 -17.15
C GLU A 557 -42.85 31.46 -16.06
N LYS A 558 -41.56 31.09 -16.13
CA LYS A 558 -40.94 30.15 -15.19
C LYS A 558 -39.92 30.86 -14.31
N ALA A 559 -40.04 30.64 -13.00
CA ALA A 559 -39.00 31.01 -12.03
C ALA A 559 -37.77 30.12 -12.26
N VAL A 560 -36.60 30.76 -12.42
CA VAL A 560 -35.33 30.09 -12.68
C VAL A 560 -34.23 30.63 -11.77
N TRP A 561 -33.33 29.74 -11.36
CA TRP A 561 -32.06 30.09 -10.76
C TRP A 561 -31.05 30.40 -11.86
N ASN A 562 -30.43 31.57 -11.77
CA ASN A 562 -29.31 31.96 -12.61
C ASN A 562 -28.01 31.91 -11.79
N LEU A 563 -27.09 31.06 -12.23
CA LEU A 563 -25.84 30.76 -11.56
C LEU A 563 -24.68 31.27 -12.41
N LYS A 564 -23.81 32.10 -11.82
CA LYS A 564 -22.65 32.64 -12.52
C LYS A 564 -21.38 32.36 -11.75
N GLY A 565 -20.38 31.82 -12.44
CA GLY A 565 -19.08 31.45 -11.89
C GLY A 565 -17.95 31.95 -12.75
N GLU A 566 -16.75 31.95 -12.19
CA GLU A 566 -15.55 32.38 -12.88
C GLU A 566 -14.37 31.52 -12.43
N SER A 567 -13.66 30.91 -13.38
CA SER A 567 -12.36 30.26 -13.13
C SER A 567 -11.23 31.07 -13.75
N SER A 568 -9.98 30.59 -13.67
CA SER A 568 -8.86 31.17 -14.43
C SER A 568 -9.12 31.15 -15.94
N ASP A 569 -9.93 30.20 -16.41
CA ASP A 569 -10.00 29.82 -17.83
C ASP A 569 -11.26 30.32 -18.53
N TYR A 570 -12.38 30.51 -17.82
CA TYR A 570 -13.64 30.98 -18.40
C TYR A 570 -14.60 31.63 -17.39
N PHE A 571 -15.59 32.36 -17.93
CA PHE A 571 -16.79 32.76 -17.22
C PHE A 571 -17.94 31.79 -17.52
N LEU A 572 -18.63 31.36 -16.48
CA LEU A 572 -19.73 30.40 -16.52
C LEU A 572 -21.06 31.09 -16.21
N ASN A 573 -22.12 30.78 -16.96
CA ASN A 573 -23.48 31.18 -16.67
C ASN A 573 -24.46 30.03 -16.96
N MET A 574 -25.19 29.58 -15.94
CA MET A 574 -26.12 28.45 -16.03
C MET A 574 -27.52 28.84 -15.55
N ILE A 575 -28.55 28.39 -16.28
CA ILE A 575 -29.95 28.66 -15.97
C ILE A 575 -30.66 27.36 -15.63
N LEU A 576 -31.23 27.28 -14.42
CA LEU A 576 -31.92 26.11 -13.87
C LEU A 576 -33.37 26.47 -13.50
N PRO A 577 -34.39 25.65 -13.78
CA PRO A 577 -35.75 25.87 -13.32
C PRO A 577 -35.87 25.58 -11.81
N VAL A 578 -36.75 26.29 -11.11
CA VAL A 578 -36.94 26.15 -9.65
C VAL A 578 -37.79 24.90 -9.30
N THR A 579 -38.25 24.13 -10.30
CA THR A 579 -39.16 22.97 -10.15
C THR A 579 -38.45 21.64 -10.35
N GLU A 580 -38.86 20.60 -9.61
CA GLU A 580 -38.26 19.25 -9.68
C GLU A 580 -38.81 18.38 -10.83
N PRO A 581 -37.96 17.54 -11.49
CA PRO A 581 -36.51 17.50 -11.34
C PRO A 581 -35.85 18.75 -11.92
N VAL A 582 -34.86 19.30 -11.21
CA VAL A 582 -34.15 20.52 -11.61
C VAL A 582 -33.11 20.17 -12.67
N VAL A 583 -33.46 20.37 -13.94
CA VAL A 583 -32.59 20.05 -15.10
C VAL A 583 -32.10 21.36 -15.75
N PRO A 584 -30.81 21.49 -16.15
CA PRO A 584 -30.33 22.70 -16.81
C PRO A 584 -31.11 23.02 -18.08
N LEU A 585 -31.54 24.28 -18.23
CA LEU A 585 -32.19 24.74 -19.45
C LEU A 585 -31.17 25.28 -20.45
N SER A 586 -30.15 25.96 -19.94
CA SER A 586 -29.11 26.59 -20.74
C SER A 586 -27.80 26.72 -19.94
N LEU A 587 -26.70 26.54 -20.65
CA LEU A 587 -25.34 26.71 -20.17
C LEU A 587 -24.58 27.60 -21.14
N THR A 588 -23.91 28.63 -20.62
CA THR A 588 -23.08 29.55 -21.41
C THR A 588 -21.70 29.66 -20.79
N MET A 589 -20.68 29.51 -21.63
CA MET A 589 -19.27 29.64 -21.25
C MET A 589 -18.57 30.66 -22.15
N ASN A 590 -17.88 31.64 -21.56
CA ASN A 590 -17.09 32.64 -22.29
C ASN A 590 -15.63 32.49 -21.89
N PHE A 591 -14.76 32.17 -22.85
CA PHE A 591 -13.39 31.77 -22.54
C PHE A 591 -12.48 32.99 -22.33
N LYS A 592 -11.50 32.85 -21.45
CA LYS A 592 -10.52 33.89 -21.11
C LYS A 592 -9.21 33.68 -21.86
N GLU A 593 -8.38 34.73 -21.86
CA GLU A 593 -7.07 34.74 -22.52
C GLU A 593 -6.19 33.50 -22.24
N PRO A 594 -6.09 32.95 -21.00
CA PRO A 594 -5.22 31.79 -20.76
C PRO A 594 -5.58 30.55 -21.59
N LEU A 595 -6.87 30.22 -21.68
CA LEU A 595 -7.35 29.06 -22.46
C LEU A 595 -7.32 29.35 -23.97
N ILE A 596 -7.62 30.60 -24.37
CA ILE A 596 -7.48 31.07 -25.76
C ILE A 596 -6.03 30.94 -26.22
N ASN A 597 -5.07 31.28 -25.36
CA ASN A 597 -3.63 31.17 -25.64
C ASN A 597 -3.15 29.72 -25.64
N LYS A 598 -3.66 28.86 -24.74
CA LYS A 598 -3.35 27.42 -24.69
C LYS A 598 -3.58 26.75 -26.04
N TYR A 599 -4.66 27.11 -26.72
CA TYR A 599 -5.02 26.58 -28.04
C TYR A 599 -4.60 27.49 -29.22
N ASN A 600 -3.70 28.45 -28.99
CA ASN A 600 -3.13 29.33 -30.03
C ASN A 600 -4.14 30.16 -30.84
N PHE A 601 -5.27 30.56 -30.24
CA PHE A 601 -6.17 31.51 -30.87
C PHE A 601 -5.58 32.94 -30.86
N PRO A 602 -5.90 33.79 -31.84
CA PRO A 602 -5.41 35.18 -31.86
C PRO A 602 -5.86 35.97 -30.61
N ALA A 603 -4.98 36.83 -30.08
CA ALA A 603 -5.24 37.59 -28.85
C ALA A 603 -6.45 38.54 -28.91
N ASP A 604 -6.94 38.89 -30.11
CA ASP A 604 -8.14 39.70 -30.33
C ASP A 604 -9.41 38.88 -30.56
N ALA A 605 -9.35 37.57 -30.32
CA ALA A 605 -10.47 36.66 -30.48
C ALA A 605 -11.22 36.40 -29.18
N ALA A 606 -12.54 36.27 -29.27
CA ALA A 606 -13.41 35.79 -28.22
C ALA A 606 -14.09 34.49 -28.66
N LEU A 607 -14.14 33.51 -27.77
CA LEU A 607 -14.81 32.23 -27.98
C LEU A 607 -15.88 32.04 -26.90
N SER A 608 -17.10 31.77 -27.35
CA SER A 608 -18.23 31.48 -26.48
C SER A 608 -18.91 30.18 -26.91
N ILE A 609 -19.33 29.39 -25.92
CA ILE A 609 -20.14 28.18 -26.13
C ILE A 609 -21.47 28.39 -25.43
N VAL A 610 -22.56 28.18 -26.17
CA VAL A 610 -23.92 28.21 -25.64
C VAL A 610 -24.58 26.87 -25.91
N MET A 611 -24.98 26.17 -24.87
CA MET A 611 -25.67 24.89 -24.95
C MET A 611 -27.07 25.01 -24.35
N ASN A 612 -28.08 24.54 -25.06
CA ASN A 612 -29.47 24.54 -24.60
C ASN A 612 -30.00 23.11 -24.56
N PHE A 613 -30.72 22.76 -23.50
CA PHE A 613 -31.24 21.41 -23.28
C PHE A 613 -32.76 21.37 -23.39
N SER A 614 -33.30 20.26 -23.88
CA SER A 614 -34.73 20.07 -24.16
C SER A 614 -35.12 18.58 -24.14
N GLU A 615 -36.42 18.30 -24.12
CA GLU A 615 -37.01 16.94 -24.30
C GLU A 615 -36.51 15.86 -23.32
N TRP A 616 -36.31 16.20 -22.04
CA TRP A 616 -35.85 15.27 -21.01
C TRP A 616 -36.90 14.19 -20.64
N SER A 617 -36.48 12.92 -20.55
CA SER A 617 -37.34 11.75 -20.21
C SER A 617 -36.62 10.69 -19.34
N PRO A 618 -37.10 10.34 -18.13
CA PRO A 618 -36.37 9.50 -17.16
C PRO A 618 -36.76 7.99 -17.09
N GLU A 619 -37.53 7.43 -18.04
CA GLU A 619 -37.83 5.99 -18.06
C GLU A 619 -37.94 5.42 -19.51
N ILE A 620 -36.95 4.65 -19.99
CA ILE A 620 -37.04 3.92 -21.28
C ILE A 620 -36.64 2.43 -21.10
N THR A 621 -37.40 1.52 -21.73
CA THR A 621 -37.26 0.04 -21.66
C THR A 621 -36.41 -0.50 -22.82
N VAL A 622 -35.43 -1.38 -22.54
CA VAL A 622 -34.53 -2.02 -23.53
C VAL A 622 -35.09 -3.36 -24.04
N VAL A 623 -34.85 -3.70 -25.32
CA VAL A 623 -35.44 -4.83 -26.06
C VAL A 623 -34.63 -6.13 -25.87
N LYS A 624 -35.34 -7.26 -25.78
CA LYS A 624 -34.94 -8.51 -25.11
C LYS A 624 -34.06 -9.49 -25.92
N GLU A 625 -33.43 -9.07 -27.01
CA GLU A 625 -32.88 -10.02 -28.01
C GLU A 625 -31.39 -10.38 -27.83
N ASP A 626 -30.66 -9.77 -26.89
CA ASP A 626 -29.18 -9.88 -26.88
C ASP A 626 -28.54 -10.78 -25.80
N PHE A 627 -29.26 -11.33 -24.82
CA PHE A 627 -28.60 -12.08 -23.73
C PHE A 627 -29.45 -13.23 -23.13
N ASP A 628 -29.11 -14.48 -23.45
CA ASP A 628 -29.59 -15.67 -22.73
C ASP A 628 -28.39 -16.56 -22.34
N PHE A 629 -28.34 -17.01 -21.08
CA PHE A 629 -27.40 -18.01 -20.56
C PHE A 629 -28.13 -19.08 -19.72
N VAL A 630 -27.62 -20.32 -19.72
CA VAL A 630 -28.22 -21.48 -19.03
C VAL A 630 -27.25 -22.02 -17.98
N ALA A 631 -27.74 -22.16 -16.73
CA ALA A 631 -26.95 -22.63 -15.59
C ALA A 631 -26.78 -24.18 -15.57
N ALA A 632 -25.72 -24.65 -14.89
CA ALA A 632 -25.40 -26.08 -14.74
C ALA A 632 -26.30 -26.82 -13.73
N ASP A 633 -26.50 -28.11 -13.97
CA ASP A 633 -27.55 -28.94 -13.35
C ASP A 633 -27.40 -29.19 -11.82
N ASP A 634 -26.24 -28.91 -11.25
CA ASP A 634 -25.95 -29.11 -9.82
C ASP A 634 -25.92 -27.80 -9.00
N ALA A 635 -26.23 -26.66 -9.64
CA ALA A 635 -26.31 -25.38 -8.97
C ALA A 635 -27.46 -25.37 -7.94
N GLN A 636 -27.12 -25.25 -6.66
CA GLN A 636 -28.11 -25.00 -5.61
C GLN A 636 -28.19 -23.52 -5.27
N SER A 637 -29.41 -23.02 -5.08
CA SER A 637 -29.69 -21.64 -4.71
C SER A 637 -29.56 -21.40 -3.21
N ALA A 638 -28.83 -20.36 -2.81
CA ALA A 638 -28.80 -19.80 -1.45
C ALA A 638 -29.29 -18.35 -1.45
N THR A 639 -29.78 -17.86 -0.31
CA THR A 639 -30.34 -16.50 -0.17
C THR A 639 -29.31 -15.48 0.34
N LEU A 640 -29.47 -14.20 -0.02
CA LEU A 640 -28.57 -13.10 0.37
C LEU A 640 -28.40 -12.96 1.90
N ALA A 641 -29.43 -13.32 2.67
CA ALA A 641 -29.39 -13.33 4.13
C ALA A 641 -28.42 -14.38 4.70
N GLU A 642 -28.29 -15.55 4.07
CA GLU A 642 -27.38 -16.63 4.48
C GLU A 642 -25.90 -16.29 4.18
N LEU A 643 -25.66 -15.32 3.31
CA LEU A 643 -24.31 -14.85 2.92
C LEU A 643 -23.81 -13.64 3.76
N SER A 644 -24.67 -13.01 4.58
CA SER A 644 -24.38 -11.70 5.22
C SER A 644 -23.98 -11.73 6.70
N THR A 645 -24.08 -12.86 7.41
CA THR A 645 -23.68 -12.93 8.84
C THR A 645 -22.24 -13.39 9.00
N LYS A 646 -21.29 -12.48 9.26
CA LYS A 646 -19.92 -12.86 9.68
C LYS A 646 -19.96 -13.57 11.06
N PRO A 647 -19.30 -14.71 11.26
CA PRO A 647 -19.18 -15.32 12.58
C PRO A 647 -18.30 -14.44 13.48
N LYS A 648 -18.82 -14.00 14.64
CA LYS A 648 -18.03 -13.27 15.64
C LYS A 648 -17.38 -14.28 16.61
N ILE A 649 -16.05 -14.34 16.63
CA ILE A 649 -15.31 -15.13 17.64
C ILE A 649 -15.15 -14.30 18.91
N GLU A 650 -15.93 -14.65 19.94
CA GLU A 650 -15.93 -13.94 21.23
C GLU A 650 -15.72 -14.89 22.41
N VAL A 651 -15.12 -14.37 23.49
CA VAL A 651 -14.90 -15.13 24.71
C VAL A 651 -16.22 -15.57 25.34
N GLY A 652 -16.31 -16.87 25.60
CA GLY A 652 -17.48 -17.55 26.16
C GLY A 652 -18.42 -18.16 25.12
N GLN A 653 -18.14 -18.01 23.82
CA GLN A 653 -18.87 -18.75 22.79
C GLN A 653 -18.22 -20.12 22.54
N PRO A 654 -18.98 -21.13 22.08
CA PRO A 654 -18.42 -22.39 21.60
C PRO A 654 -17.44 -22.15 20.45
N ALA A 655 -16.30 -22.83 20.48
CA ALA A 655 -15.33 -22.80 19.40
C ALA A 655 -15.91 -23.49 18.14
N PRO A 656 -15.96 -22.83 16.98
CA PRO A 656 -16.45 -23.44 15.74
C PRO A 656 -15.60 -24.64 15.30
N ASP A 657 -16.23 -25.77 14.98
CA ASP A 657 -15.51 -26.97 14.52
C ASP A 657 -14.92 -26.79 13.11
N PHE A 658 -13.76 -27.38 12.87
CA PHE A 658 -13.10 -27.42 11.56
C PHE A 658 -12.25 -28.68 11.42
N SER A 659 -11.93 -29.05 10.18
CA SER A 659 -11.03 -30.15 9.84
C SER A 659 -9.96 -29.66 8.88
N LEU A 660 -8.69 -29.91 9.18
CA LEU A 660 -7.53 -29.58 8.34
C LEU A 660 -6.52 -30.72 8.39
N ASP A 661 -5.72 -30.86 7.33
CA ASP A 661 -4.60 -31.78 7.33
C ASP A 661 -3.34 -31.10 7.88
N ASP A 662 -2.55 -31.83 8.66
CA ASP A 662 -1.21 -31.41 9.07
C ASP A 662 -0.18 -31.62 7.94
N MET A 663 1.03 -31.13 8.16
CA MET A 663 2.15 -31.24 7.20
C MET A 663 2.50 -32.67 6.79
N ASP A 664 2.17 -33.68 7.61
CA ASP A 664 2.39 -35.10 7.34
C ASP A 664 1.19 -35.77 6.65
N GLY A 665 0.11 -35.02 6.40
CA GLY A 665 -1.13 -35.49 5.79
C GLY A 665 -2.10 -36.18 6.76
N ASN A 666 -1.92 -36.01 8.07
CA ASN A 666 -2.89 -36.48 9.05
C ASN A 666 -4.03 -35.47 9.21
N SER A 667 -5.28 -35.95 9.15
CA SER A 667 -6.46 -35.12 9.39
C SER A 667 -6.60 -34.79 10.88
N PHE A 668 -6.62 -33.49 11.19
CA PHE A 668 -7.00 -32.93 12.48
C PHE A 668 -8.44 -32.43 12.44
N ARG A 669 -9.21 -32.68 13.50
CA ARG A 669 -10.56 -32.11 13.68
C ARG A 669 -10.75 -31.59 15.10
N LEU A 670 -11.06 -30.30 15.24
CA LEU A 670 -11.10 -29.62 16.54
C LEU A 670 -12.02 -30.31 17.56
N GLN A 671 -13.23 -30.70 17.14
CA GLN A 671 -14.22 -31.30 18.04
C GLN A 671 -13.75 -32.60 18.71
N GLU A 672 -12.78 -33.30 18.12
CA GLU A 672 -12.21 -34.53 18.67
C GLU A 672 -11.23 -34.27 19.83
N HIS A 673 -10.76 -33.04 19.97
CA HIS A 673 -9.84 -32.60 21.02
C HIS A 673 -10.56 -31.88 22.18
N ILE A 674 -11.77 -31.37 21.95
CA ILE A 674 -12.64 -30.82 23.01
C ILE A 674 -12.90 -31.88 24.08
N GLY A 675 -12.81 -31.48 25.35
CA GLY A 675 -12.97 -32.37 26.51
C GLY A 675 -11.72 -33.12 26.95
N LYS A 676 -10.67 -33.18 26.12
CA LYS A 676 -9.41 -33.88 26.43
C LYS A 676 -8.37 -32.92 26.99
N GLU A 677 -8.19 -31.77 26.35
CA GLU A 677 -7.11 -30.82 26.62
C GLU A 677 -7.58 -29.37 26.49
N VAL A 678 -6.80 -28.44 27.04
CA VAL A 678 -6.94 -27.01 26.74
C VAL A 678 -6.26 -26.76 25.39
N ILE A 679 -6.91 -26.07 24.46
CA ILE A 679 -6.41 -25.93 23.09
C ILE A 679 -6.00 -24.49 22.82
N LEU A 680 -4.80 -24.30 22.27
CA LEU A 680 -4.31 -23.03 21.74
C LEU A 680 -4.18 -23.16 20.22
N LEU A 681 -5.02 -22.43 19.50
CA LEU A 681 -4.90 -22.28 18.05
C LEU A 681 -4.12 -20.99 17.75
N GLU A 682 -3.10 -21.08 16.91
CA GLU A 682 -2.33 -19.92 16.45
C GLU A 682 -2.42 -19.80 14.93
N PHE A 683 -3.06 -18.75 14.42
CA PHE A 683 -3.17 -18.47 13.00
C PHE A 683 -2.04 -17.56 12.56
N TRP A 684 -1.30 -17.96 11.53
CA TRP A 684 -0.10 -17.27 11.07
C TRP A 684 0.11 -17.39 9.56
N SER A 685 1.04 -16.60 9.02
CA SER A 685 1.39 -16.59 7.59
C SER A 685 2.90 -16.49 7.41
N THR A 686 3.43 -17.05 6.32
CA THR A 686 4.86 -16.98 5.97
C THR A 686 5.33 -15.56 5.67
N ASN A 687 4.41 -14.68 5.25
CA ASN A 687 4.67 -13.27 4.92
C ASN A 687 4.49 -12.32 6.11
N CYS A 688 4.43 -12.83 7.34
CA CYS A 688 4.16 -12.06 8.55
C CYS A 688 5.41 -11.94 9.44
N THR A 689 6.01 -10.74 9.48
CA THR A 689 7.22 -10.45 10.27
C THR A 689 7.01 -10.58 11.79
N VAL A 690 5.82 -10.28 12.29
CA VAL A 690 5.46 -10.48 13.70
C VAL A 690 5.35 -11.97 14.04
N CYS A 691 4.84 -12.78 13.10
CA CYS A 691 4.75 -14.23 13.25
C CYS A 691 6.13 -14.87 13.32
N GLN A 692 7.08 -14.40 12.49
CA GLN A 692 8.49 -14.82 12.56
C GLN A 692 9.13 -14.54 13.93
N ARG A 693 8.74 -13.43 14.58
CA ARG A 693 9.24 -13.07 15.92
C ARG A 693 8.59 -13.89 17.03
N LEU A 694 7.30 -14.20 16.90
CA LEU A 694 6.56 -14.99 17.89
C LEU A 694 6.92 -16.47 17.85
N ALA A 695 7.25 -17.00 16.67
CA ALA A 695 7.53 -18.42 16.46
C ALA A 695 8.55 -19.04 17.44
N PRO A 696 9.74 -18.47 17.68
CA PRO A 696 10.70 -19.03 18.64
C PRO A 696 10.19 -19.02 20.09
N GLU A 697 9.44 -17.97 20.48
CA GLU A 697 8.86 -17.85 21.81
C GLU A 697 7.74 -18.88 22.01
N LEU A 698 6.90 -19.08 20.99
CA LEU A 698 5.81 -20.04 21.03
C LEU A 698 6.33 -21.49 20.97
N ASN A 699 7.42 -21.74 20.24
CA ASN A 699 8.11 -23.03 20.24
C ASN A 699 8.70 -23.36 21.61
N THR A 700 9.39 -22.39 22.23
CA THR A 700 9.91 -22.53 23.61
C THR A 700 8.77 -22.76 24.62
N PHE A 701 7.67 -22.02 24.47
CA PHE A 701 6.47 -22.19 25.28
C PHE A 701 5.85 -23.59 25.12
N ALA A 702 5.74 -24.08 23.88
CA ALA A 702 5.22 -25.41 23.60
C ALA A 702 6.10 -26.52 24.17
N GLN A 703 7.43 -26.37 24.09
CA GLN A 703 8.37 -27.28 24.76
C GLN A 703 8.19 -27.28 26.28
N ALA A 704 7.94 -26.11 26.89
CA ALA A 704 7.70 -26.01 28.33
C ALA A 704 6.37 -26.63 28.78
N MET A 705 5.36 -26.64 27.90
CA MET A 705 4.05 -27.25 28.14
C MET A 705 3.98 -28.73 27.71
N ALA A 706 5.07 -29.28 27.16
CA ALA A 706 5.09 -30.65 26.67
C ALA A 706 4.78 -31.67 27.77
N GLY A 707 3.78 -32.51 27.53
CA GLY A 707 3.32 -33.53 28.49
C GLY A 707 2.27 -33.04 29.50
N GLU A 708 1.83 -31.79 29.41
CA GLU A 708 0.63 -31.31 30.09
C GLU A 708 -0.64 -31.54 29.24
N ASP A 709 -1.84 -31.41 29.83
CA ASP A 709 -3.13 -31.51 29.12
C ASP A 709 -3.41 -30.25 28.26
N VAL A 710 -2.50 -29.93 27.33
CA VAL A 710 -2.55 -28.74 26.45
C VAL A 710 -2.17 -29.11 25.02
N GLY A 711 -3.08 -28.82 24.08
CA GLY A 711 -2.85 -28.97 22.64
C GLY A 711 -2.54 -27.62 22.01
N ILE A 712 -1.37 -27.46 21.42
CA ILE A 712 -0.98 -26.26 20.67
C ILE A 712 -0.98 -26.61 19.19
N TYR A 713 -1.62 -25.79 18.35
CA TYR A 713 -1.73 -26.03 16.92
C TYR A 713 -1.49 -24.74 16.15
N GLY A 714 -0.46 -24.74 15.29
CA GLY A 714 -0.21 -23.64 14.36
C GLY A 714 -1.03 -23.86 13.09
N ILE A 715 -1.84 -22.88 12.69
CA ILE A 715 -2.67 -22.92 11.48
C ILE A 715 -2.07 -21.95 10.49
N ASN A 716 -1.41 -22.48 9.47
CA ASN A 716 -0.85 -21.66 8.42
C ASN A 716 -1.93 -21.29 7.39
N LEU A 717 -2.02 -20.00 7.08
CA LEU A 717 -2.96 -19.48 6.09
C LEU A 717 -2.35 -19.52 4.68
N ARG A 718 -2.85 -20.44 3.85
CA ARG A 718 -2.66 -20.47 2.39
C ARG A 718 -1.23 -20.67 1.87
N ALA A 719 -0.24 -21.00 2.71
CA ALA A 719 1.09 -21.33 2.22
C ALA A 719 1.20 -22.81 1.80
N THR A 720 2.18 -23.11 0.95
CA THR A 720 2.54 -24.48 0.59
C THR A 720 3.42 -25.11 1.69
N PRO A 721 3.52 -26.46 1.77
CA PRO A 721 4.43 -27.12 2.70
C PRO A 721 5.87 -26.62 2.60
N GLU A 722 6.36 -26.42 1.38
CA GLU A 722 7.73 -25.98 1.10
C GLU A 722 7.98 -24.57 1.63
N ALA A 723 6.99 -23.68 1.52
CA ALA A 723 7.06 -22.32 2.06
C ALA A 723 7.07 -22.32 3.60
N ILE A 724 6.36 -23.27 4.23
CA ILE A 724 6.35 -23.45 5.69
C ILE A 724 7.69 -24.01 6.17
N GLU A 725 8.24 -25.01 5.48
CA GLU A 725 9.58 -25.54 5.77
C GLU A 725 10.65 -24.46 5.62
N TYR A 726 10.58 -23.65 4.57
CA TYR A 726 11.49 -22.53 4.36
C TYR A 726 11.37 -21.47 5.46
N PHE A 727 10.14 -21.21 5.95
CA PHE A 727 9.89 -20.25 7.02
C PHE A 727 10.56 -20.64 8.34
N PHE A 728 10.53 -21.93 8.71
CA PHE A 728 11.14 -22.42 9.95
C PHE A 728 12.59 -22.88 9.80
N LYS A 729 13.04 -23.18 8.59
CA LYS A 729 14.36 -23.74 8.26
C LYS A 729 14.71 -24.96 9.13
N GLU A 730 15.45 -24.75 10.21
CA GLU A 730 15.96 -25.79 11.13
C GLU A 730 15.24 -25.84 12.48
N ASP A 731 14.40 -24.84 12.82
CA ASP A 731 13.68 -24.75 14.10
C ASP A 731 12.18 -24.98 13.90
N ILE A 732 11.85 -26.15 13.34
CA ILE A 732 10.47 -26.58 13.10
C ILE A 732 9.75 -26.66 14.45
N PRO A 733 8.55 -26.05 14.58
CA PRO A 733 7.78 -26.11 15.80
C PRO A 733 7.58 -27.54 16.31
N VAL A 734 7.71 -27.74 17.61
CA VAL A 734 7.47 -29.06 18.24
C VAL A 734 5.99 -29.45 18.29
N TYR A 735 5.11 -28.56 17.83
CA TYR A 735 3.67 -28.73 17.79
C TYR A 735 3.16 -28.82 16.34
N PRO A 736 2.03 -29.50 16.08
CA PRO A 736 1.54 -29.70 14.72
C PRO A 736 1.22 -28.39 13.99
N ILE A 737 1.59 -28.33 12.72
CA ILE A 737 1.20 -27.28 11.78
C ILE A 737 0.08 -27.81 10.88
N LEU A 738 -1.08 -27.18 10.95
CA LEU A 738 -2.26 -27.45 10.15
C LEU A 738 -2.30 -26.52 8.94
N MET A 739 -2.58 -27.05 7.76
CA MET A 739 -2.56 -26.30 6.51
C MET A 739 -3.96 -25.83 6.10
N ASP A 740 -4.28 -24.56 6.31
CA ASP A 740 -5.53 -23.96 5.84
C ASP A 740 -5.40 -23.47 4.40
N ARG A 741 -5.28 -24.42 3.46
CA ARG A 741 -5.00 -24.17 2.04
C ARG A 741 -6.04 -23.28 1.35
N ASN A 742 -7.31 -23.41 1.76
CA ASN A 742 -8.44 -22.66 1.19
C ASN A 742 -8.89 -21.47 2.07
N GLY A 743 -8.26 -21.25 3.23
CA GLY A 743 -8.62 -20.19 4.16
C GLY A 743 -9.94 -20.43 4.92
N SER A 744 -10.44 -21.67 4.97
CA SER A 744 -11.73 -22.02 5.58
C SER A 744 -11.71 -21.87 7.09
N ALA A 745 -10.67 -22.35 7.77
CA ALA A 745 -10.51 -22.21 9.22
C ALA A 745 -10.23 -20.74 9.59
N GLY A 746 -9.39 -20.06 8.82
CA GLY A 746 -9.08 -18.64 9.00
C GLY A 746 -10.33 -17.75 8.86
N LYS A 747 -11.21 -18.04 7.89
CA LYS A 747 -12.49 -17.34 7.74
C LYS A 747 -13.44 -17.63 8.91
N LEU A 748 -13.50 -18.88 9.36
CA LEU A 748 -14.34 -19.31 10.47
C LEU A 748 -13.94 -18.64 11.79
N TYR A 749 -12.64 -18.45 12.00
CA TYR A 749 -12.07 -17.87 13.22
C TYR A 749 -11.79 -16.37 13.17
N ASP A 750 -12.20 -15.70 12.08
CA ASP A 750 -11.94 -14.28 11.84
C ASP A 750 -10.43 -13.94 11.96
N ALA A 751 -9.58 -14.78 11.36
CA ALA A 751 -8.13 -14.59 11.29
C ALA A 751 -7.74 -13.62 10.14
N THR A 752 -8.40 -12.47 10.08
CA THR A 752 -8.15 -11.40 9.10
C THR A 752 -6.85 -10.62 9.37
N SER A 753 -6.32 -10.73 10.60
CA SER A 753 -5.01 -10.19 11.02
C SER A 753 -4.21 -11.29 11.72
N VAL A 754 -2.92 -11.44 11.41
CA VAL A 754 -2.01 -12.45 11.99
C VAL A 754 -0.78 -11.80 12.65
N PRO A 755 -0.17 -12.42 13.69
CA PRO A 755 -0.58 -13.67 14.33
C PRO A 755 -1.86 -13.48 15.16
N ARG A 756 -2.72 -14.49 15.17
CA ARG A 756 -3.93 -14.51 16.01
C ARG A 756 -3.97 -15.78 16.82
N MET A 757 -4.14 -15.65 18.12
CA MET A 757 -4.21 -16.79 19.04
C MET A 757 -5.60 -16.93 19.64
N VAL A 758 -6.15 -18.14 19.63
CA VAL A 758 -7.46 -18.46 20.21
C VAL A 758 -7.26 -19.58 21.23
N LEU A 759 -7.56 -19.26 22.49
CA LEU A 759 -7.47 -20.19 23.61
C LEU A 759 -8.86 -20.78 23.88
N ILE A 760 -8.96 -22.10 23.90
CA ILE A 760 -10.20 -22.85 24.05
C ILE A 760 -10.08 -23.76 25.28
N GLY A 761 -11.08 -23.72 26.16
CA GLY A 761 -11.12 -24.57 27.35
C GLY A 761 -11.50 -26.02 27.02
N LYS A 762 -11.35 -26.93 28.00
CA LYS A 762 -11.81 -28.32 27.89
C LYS A 762 -13.34 -28.42 27.65
N ASP A 763 -14.09 -27.41 28.07
CA ASP A 763 -15.54 -27.26 27.83
C ASP A 763 -15.89 -26.87 26.39
N GLY A 764 -14.90 -26.62 25.52
CA GLY A 764 -15.08 -26.20 24.14
C GLY A 764 -15.46 -24.74 23.97
N LEU A 765 -15.43 -23.94 25.06
CA LEU A 765 -15.67 -22.51 24.98
C LEU A 765 -14.37 -21.75 24.73
N ILE A 766 -14.45 -20.67 23.96
CA ILE A 766 -13.35 -19.74 23.75
C ILE A 766 -13.09 -18.99 25.07
N LYS A 767 -11.88 -19.14 25.63
CA LYS A 767 -11.45 -18.53 26.90
C LYS A 767 -10.53 -17.31 26.69
N GLY A 768 -9.99 -17.15 25.49
CA GLY A 768 -9.19 -15.99 25.12
C GLY A 768 -9.03 -15.84 23.61
N VAL A 769 -8.97 -14.60 23.14
CA VAL A 769 -8.63 -14.24 21.77
C VAL A 769 -7.57 -13.15 21.86
N TYR A 770 -6.43 -13.34 21.19
CA TYR A 770 -5.30 -12.42 21.21
C TYR A 770 -4.90 -12.12 19.77
N ARG A 771 -4.56 -10.86 19.50
CA ARG A 771 -4.09 -10.40 18.20
C ARG A 771 -2.67 -9.86 18.36
N GLY A 772 -1.79 -10.18 17.42
CA GLY A 772 -0.40 -9.78 17.43
C GLY A 772 0.43 -10.44 18.53
N MET A 773 1.47 -9.73 18.94
CA MET A 773 2.42 -10.14 19.98
C MET A 773 2.46 -9.09 21.10
N PRO A 774 1.42 -9.01 21.95
CA PRO A 774 1.42 -8.06 23.07
C PRO A 774 2.50 -8.42 24.10
N GLU A 775 3.03 -7.41 24.79
CA GLU A 775 4.08 -7.61 25.79
C GLU A 775 3.63 -8.60 26.88
N GLY A 776 4.46 -9.62 27.15
CA GLY A 776 4.15 -10.64 28.17
C GLY A 776 3.07 -11.65 27.77
N ILE A 777 2.76 -11.79 26.47
CA ILE A 777 1.74 -12.73 25.99
C ILE A 777 1.99 -14.17 26.45
N ILE A 778 3.25 -14.65 26.43
CA ILE A 778 3.60 -16.00 26.89
C ILE A 778 3.25 -16.21 28.37
N ASN A 779 3.51 -15.22 29.22
CA ASN A 779 3.14 -15.28 30.64
C ASN A 779 1.62 -15.29 30.81
N THR A 780 0.90 -14.47 30.03
CA THR A 780 -0.56 -14.42 30.05
C THR A 780 -1.19 -15.76 29.63
N LEU A 781 -0.66 -16.37 28.56
CA LEU A 781 -1.08 -17.70 28.10
C LEU A 781 -0.78 -18.76 29.15
N THR A 782 0.43 -18.73 29.74
CA THR A 782 0.85 -19.65 30.81
C THR A 782 -0.10 -19.61 32.01
N GLU A 783 -0.41 -18.42 32.52
CA GLU A 783 -1.30 -18.25 33.67
C GLU A 783 -2.72 -18.74 33.36
N LYS A 784 -3.26 -18.37 32.20
CA LYS A 784 -4.61 -18.78 31.81
C LYS A 784 -4.74 -20.26 31.53
N ILE A 785 -3.76 -20.86 30.85
CA ILE A 785 -3.77 -22.31 30.59
C ILE A 785 -3.72 -23.07 31.91
N ARG A 786 -2.86 -22.67 32.86
CA ARG A 786 -2.82 -23.28 34.20
C ARG A 786 -4.11 -23.12 34.98
N GLN A 787 -4.76 -21.96 34.86
CA GLN A 787 -6.10 -21.77 35.43
C GLN A 787 -7.10 -22.75 34.83
N LEU A 788 -7.18 -22.82 33.50
CA LEU A 788 -8.15 -23.65 32.76
C LEU A 788 -7.93 -25.16 32.95
N GLN A 789 -6.69 -25.60 33.16
CA GLN A 789 -6.40 -27.00 33.49
C GLN A 789 -6.99 -27.43 34.84
N THR A 790 -7.21 -26.48 35.77
CA THR A 790 -7.81 -26.75 37.09
C THR A 790 -9.33 -26.61 37.12
N GLU A 791 -9.95 -26.12 36.05
CA GLU A 791 -11.41 -25.97 35.93
C GLU A 791 -12.07 -27.32 35.53
N PRO A 792 -13.14 -27.77 36.22
CA PRO A 792 -13.85 -29.00 35.84
C PRO A 792 -14.68 -28.80 34.56
N ALA A 793 -14.59 -29.78 33.65
CA ALA A 793 -15.15 -29.75 32.30
C ALA A 793 -16.69 -29.59 32.21
N ASP A 794 -17.42 -29.81 33.30
CA ASP A 794 -18.89 -29.80 33.37
C ASP A 794 -19.46 -28.64 34.23
N SER A 795 -18.76 -27.51 34.37
CA SER A 795 -19.29 -26.38 35.13
C SER A 795 -20.39 -25.66 34.34
N PRO A 796 -21.67 -25.66 34.79
CA PRO A 796 -22.72 -24.90 34.11
C PRO A 796 -22.47 -23.40 34.28
N ALA A 797 -22.73 -22.64 33.22
CA ALA A 797 -22.60 -21.19 33.19
C ALA A 797 -23.41 -20.52 34.32
N GLU A 798 -22.73 -19.90 35.27
CA GLU A 798 -23.37 -19.08 36.30
C GLU A 798 -23.36 -17.59 35.88
N GLU A 799 -24.51 -16.95 36.03
CA GLU A 799 -24.85 -15.61 35.56
C GLU A 799 -24.18 -14.49 36.39
N ALA A 800 -23.41 -13.63 35.73
CA ALA A 800 -23.73 -12.22 35.51
C ALA A 800 -22.54 -11.53 34.82
N LYS A 801 -22.48 -11.56 33.48
CA LYS A 801 -21.54 -10.68 32.76
C LYS A 801 -22.03 -9.24 32.87
N ILE A 802 -21.13 -8.27 33.04
CA ILE A 802 -21.46 -6.85 32.91
C ILE A 802 -21.67 -6.54 31.43
N VAL A 803 -22.87 -6.89 30.95
CA VAL A 803 -23.33 -6.77 29.56
C VAL A 803 -24.64 -6.01 29.50
N VAL A 804 -24.94 -5.46 28.33
CA VAL A 804 -26.19 -4.76 28.07
C VAL A 804 -27.38 -5.70 28.33
N GLY A 805 -28.37 -5.21 29.08
CA GLY A 805 -29.56 -5.97 29.47
C GLY A 805 -29.47 -6.64 30.86
N ALA A 806 -28.28 -6.73 31.46
CA ALA A 806 -28.12 -7.25 32.82
C ALA A 806 -28.45 -6.20 33.89
N GLN A 807 -28.79 -6.66 35.09
CA GLN A 807 -28.94 -5.80 36.27
C GLN A 807 -27.58 -5.25 36.68
N ALA A 808 -27.45 -3.93 36.82
CA ALA A 808 -26.22 -3.32 37.31
C ALA A 808 -25.97 -3.69 38.78
N PRO A 809 -24.77 -4.18 39.17
CA PRO A 809 -24.44 -4.43 40.57
C PRO A 809 -24.62 -3.18 41.42
N ASP A 810 -25.45 -3.26 42.46
CA ASP A 810 -25.67 -2.13 43.36
C ASP A 810 -24.43 -1.90 44.23
N PHE A 811 -24.10 -0.65 44.51
CA PHE A 811 -22.97 -0.28 45.35
C PHE A 811 -23.27 0.97 46.17
N THR A 812 -22.40 1.24 47.14
CA THR A 812 -22.44 2.45 47.94
C THR A 812 -21.01 2.98 48.12
N LEU A 813 -20.75 4.21 47.66
CA LEU A 813 -19.41 4.83 47.64
C LEU A 813 -19.47 6.29 48.12
N GLY A 814 -18.41 6.72 48.82
CA GLY A 814 -18.21 8.12 49.20
C GLY A 814 -17.86 9.00 48.01
N GLN A 815 -18.44 10.20 47.94
CA GLN A 815 -18.00 11.24 47.00
C GLN A 815 -16.75 11.96 47.53
N MET A 816 -15.92 12.45 46.60
CA MET A 816 -14.73 13.24 46.93
C MET A 816 -15.05 14.52 47.72
N ASP A 817 -16.14 15.21 47.38
CA ASP A 817 -16.54 16.52 47.94
C ASP A 817 -17.95 16.51 48.58
N GLY A 818 -18.45 15.35 49.02
CA GLY A 818 -19.84 15.24 49.46
C GLY A 818 -20.18 13.97 50.27
N ASP A 819 -21.49 13.70 50.35
CA ASP A 819 -22.03 12.55 51.07
C ASP A 819 -21.84 11.23 50.28
N GLU A 820 -22.10 10.12 50.96
CA GLU A 820 -22.11 8.79 50.37
C GLU A 820 -23.32 8.61 49.44
N ILE A 821 -23.09 7.98 48.28
CA ILE A 821 -24.15 7.72 47.29
C ILE A 821 -24.35 6.23 47.05
N ARG A 822 -25.60 5.86 46.73
CA ARG A 822 -26.00 4.49 46.38
C ARG A 822 -26.57 4.45 44.97
N LEU A 823 -26.08 3.54 44.12
CA LEU A 823 -26.50 3.46 42.72
C LEU A 823 -28.02 3.28 42.58
N SER A 824 -28.61 2.34 43.33
CA SER A 824 -30.06 2.10 43.30
C SER A 824 -30.94 3.25 43.80
N ALA A 825 -30.38 4.23 44.51
CA ALA A 825 -31.09 5.46 44.84
C ALA A 825 -31.08 6.44 43.67
N LEU A 826 -29.94 6.56 42.97
CA LEU A 826 -29.77 7.44 41.82
C LEU A 826 -30.60 6.99 40.61
N THR A 827 -30.59 5.69 40.30
CA THR A 827 -31.28 5.16 39.13
C THR A 827 -32.80 5.33 39.23
N LYS A 828 -33.38 5.47 40.42
CA LYS A 828 -34.83 5.74 40.55
C LYS A 828 -35.26 7.07 39.94
N GLU A 829 -34.36 8.05 39.88
CA GLU A 829 -34.68 9.40 39.41
C GLU A 829 -34.06 9.69 38.04
N HIS A 830 -32.85 9.16 37.79
CA HIS A 830 -32.02 9.53 36.63
C HIS A 830 -31.34 8.32 35.97
N PRO A 831 -31.14 8.30 34.65
CA PRO A 831 -30.11 7.44 34.04
C PRO A 831 -28.74 7.86 34.56
N VAL A 832 -27.88 6.89 34.85
CA VAL A 832 -26.56 7.10 35.48
C VAL A 832 -25.46 6.62 34.54
N VAL A 833 -24.45 7.45 34.33
CA VAL A 833 -23.22 7.09 33.62
C VAL A 833 -22.08 6.96 34.62
N LEU A 834 -21.48 5.78 34.67
CA LEU A 834 -20.33 5.45 35.50
C LEU A 834 -19.09 5.35 34.63
N ALA A 835 -18.09 6.21 34.84
CA ALA A 835 -16.80 6.11 34.16
C ALA A 835 -15.73 5.65 35.15
N PHE A 836 -15.26 4.41 35.02
CA PHE A 836 -14.16 3.86 35.83
C PHE A 836 -12.83 4.34 35.28
N TRP A 837 -12.00 5.00 36.11
CA TRP A 837 -10.79 5.69 35.66
C TRP A 837 -9.70 5.79 36.75
N ALA A 838 -8.50 6.22 36.35
CA ALA A 838 -7.41 6.60 37.26
C ALA A 838 -6.51 7.68 36.65
N SER A 839 -5.88 8.51 37.47
CA SER A 839 -5.04 9.65 37.06
C SER A 839 -3.77 9.25 36.33
N TYR A 840 -3.26 8.03 36.55
CA TYR A 840 -2.08 7.51 35.87
C TYR A 840 -2.39 6.86 34.49
N CYS A 841 -3.67 6.68 34.16
CA CYS A 841 -4.09 5.97 32.95
C CYS A 841 -4.16 6.92 31.74
N GLY A 842 -3.24 6.76 30.78
CA GLY A 842 -3.18 7.62 29.59
C GLY A 842 -4.44 7.59 28.71
N TYR A 843 -5.09 6.44 28.59
CA TYR A 843 -6.37 6.32 27.88
C TYR A 843 -7.51 7.05 28.59
N CYS A 844 -7.50 7.05 29.93
CA CYS A 844 -8.49 7.75 30.74
C CYS A 844 -8.35 9.26 30.58
N LYS A 845 -7.12 9.77 30.53
CA LYS A 845 -6.84 11.20 30.28
C LYS A 845 -7.40 11.68 28.93
N ARG A 846 -7.47 10.80 27.92
CA ARG A 846 -8.04 11.10 26.60
C ARG A 846 -9.56 10.89 26.52
N ALA A 847 -10.09 9.87 27.18
CA ALA A 847 -11.51 9.54 27.12
C ALA A 847 -12.38 10.46 27.99
N LEU A 848 -11.89 10.86 29.17
CA LEU A 848 -12.69 11.66 30.10
C LEU A 848 -13.16 13.00 29.51
N PRO A 849 -12.32 13.80 28.80
CA PRO A 849 -12.80 15.01 28.13
C PRO A 849 -13.96 14.75 27.17
N ILE A 850 -13.89 13.68 26.38
CA ILE A 850 -14.94 13.30 25.42
C ILE A 850 -16.23 12.93 26.16
N VAL A 851 -16.13 12.14 27.22
CA VAL A 851 -17.29 11.76 28.04
C VAL A 851 -17.91 12.99 28.67
N LEU A 852 -17.10 13.90 29.21
CA LEU A 852 -17.56 15.14 29.84
C LEU A 852 -18.26 16.07 28.85
N ASP A 853 -17.73 16.22 27.63
CA ASP A 853 -18.39 17.00 26.57
C ASP A 853 -19.78 16.45 26.25
N VAL A 854 -19.92 15.13 26.16
CA VAL A 854 -21.24 14.50 25.99
C VAL A 854 -22.10 14.76 27.22
N MET A 855 -21.59 14.53 28.44
CA MET A 855 -22.37 14.70 29.67
C MET A 855 -22.88 16.14 29.84
N ASN A 856 -22.07 17.14 29.48
CA ASN A 856 -22.46 18.55 29.49
C ASN A 856 -23.70 18.81 28.61
N SER A 857 -23.82 18.11 27.48
CA SER A 857 -24.99 18.21 26.59
C SER A 857 -26.27 17.50 27.10
N PHE A 858 -26.14 16.71 28.17
CA PHE A 858 -27.24 15.95 28.81
C PHE A 858 -27.52 16.35 30.26
N GLN A 859 -26.75 17.28 30.84
CA GLN A 859 -26.89 17.71 32.23
C GLN A 859 -28.30 18.29 32.50
N ASP A 860 -28.81 19.15 31.61
CA ASP A 860 -30.15 19.72 31.71
C ASP A 860 -31.28 18.74 31.31
N LYS A 861 -30.91 17.57 30.78
CA LYS A 861 -31.83 16.51 30.34
C LYS A 861 -32.01 15.43 31.39
N GLY A 862 -31.41 15.58 32.57
CA GLY A 862 -31.64 14.69 33.72
C GLY A 862 -30.86 13.38 33.69
N VAL A 863 -29.73 13.32 32.97
CA VAL A 863 -28.71 12.25 33.08
C VAL A 863 -27.66 12.66 34.11
N VAL A 864 -27.22 11.73 34.97
CA VAL A 864 -26.21 12.00 36.00
C VAL A 864 -24.92 11.25 35.69
N PHE A 865 -23.79 11.94 35.83
CA PHE A 865 -22.45 11.39 35.58
C PHE A 865 -21.63 11.27 36.87
N TYR A 866 -20.96 10.13 37.03
CA TYR A 866 -20.00 9.89 38.09
C TYR A 866 -18.73 9.22 37.55
N GLY A 867 -17.58 9.84 37.81
CA GLY A 867 -16.29 9.19 37.63
C GLY A 867 -15.94 8.32 38.83
N VAL A 868 -15.83 7.00 38.66
CA VAL A 868 -15.44 6.04 39.70
C VAL A 868 -13.93 5.87 39.67
N ASN A 869 -13.22 6.58 40.54
CA ASN A 869 -11.76 6.54 40.57
C ASN A 869 -11.28 5.27 41.29
N GLN A 870 -10.34 4.54 40.67
CA GLN A 870 -9.85 3.25 41.12
C GLN A 870 -8.55 3.38 41.93
N ARG A 871 -8.59 3.02 43.22
CA ARG A 871 -7.41 2.87 44.10
C ARG A 871 -6.56 4.13 44.29
N GLU A 872 -7.12 5.33 44.14
CA GLU A 872 -6.42 6.59 44.45
C GLU A 872 -7.09 7.36 45.58
N ASN A 873 -6.28 8.13 46.31
CA ASN A 873 -6.79 8.98 47.37
C ASN A 873 -7.24 10.36 46.82
N PRO A 874 -8.09 11.10 47.55
CA PRO A 874 -8.58 12.41 47.13
C PRO A 874 -7.49 13.44 46.80
N GLU A 875 -6.36 13.41 47.50
CA GLU A 875 -5.24 14.35 47.28
C GLU A 875 -4.63 14.17 45.89
N LYS A 876 -4.46 12.92 45.44
CA LYS A 876 -3.91 12.61 44.11
C LYS A 876 -4.90 12.95 43.00
N ILE A 877 -6.19 12.72 43.23
CA ILE A 877 -7.25 13.08 42.28
C ILE A 877 -7.31 14.60 42.12
N LYS A 878 -7.26 15.34 43.24
CA LYS A 878 -7.26 16.81 43.24
C LYS A 878 -6.05 17.39 42.49
N ALA A 879 -4.86 16.85 42.71
CA ALA A 879 -3.66 17.28 41.97
C ALA A 879 -3.79 17.07 40.46
N TYR A 880 -4.43 15.97 40.02
CA TYR A 880 -4.70 15.73 38.60
C TYR A 880 -5.78 16.67 38.05
N PHE A 881 -6.82 16.99 38.81
CA PHE A 881 -7.86 17.93 38.40
C PHE A 881 -7.31 19.34 38.22
N ASP A 882 -6.44 19.79 39.13
CA ASP A 882 -5.76 21.09 39.04
C ASP A 882 -4.83 21.16 37.81
N ASP A 883 -4.15 20.06 37.43
CA ASP A 883 -3.26 19.98 36.27
C ASP A 883 -4.00 19.88 34.93
N ALA A 884 -5.14 19.15 34.91
CA ALA A 884 -5.88 18.84 33.69
C ALA A 884 -7.06 19.79 33.42
N ASP A 885 -7.30 20.78 34.27
CA ASP A 885 -8.46 21.70 34.23
C ASP A 885 -9.80 20.96 34.13
N LEU A 886 -9.94 19.90 34.94
CA LEU A 886 -11.13 19.03 34.97
C LEU A 886 -11.99 19.25 36.21
N SER A 887 -13.31 19.19 36.05
CA SER A 887 -14.27 19.27 37.16
C SER A 887 -15.49 18.40 36.91
N PHE A 888 -15.64 17.31 37.67
CA PHE A 888 -16.83 16.45 37.65
C PHE A 888 -16.99 15.65 38.97
N PRO A 889 -18.19 15.12 39.28
CA PRO A 889 -18.40 14.31 40.48
C PRO A 889 -17.58 13.02 40.48
N VAL A 890 -16.76 12.81 41.51
CA VAL A 890 -15.91 11.62 41.67
C VAL A 890 -16.36 10.76 42.84
N LEU A 891 -16.44 9.45 42.60
CA LEU A 891 -16.61 8.41 43.61
C LEU A 891 -15.30 7.72 43.91
N LEU A 892 -15.06 7.43 45.18
CA LEU A 892 -13.81 6.91 45.69
C LEU A 892 -13.89 5.39 45.89
N ASP A 893 -13.46 4.61 44.90
CA ASP A 893 -13.35 3.15 45.00
C ASP A 893 -11.92 2.76 45.41
N THR A 894 -11.54 3.14 46.63
CA THR A 894 -10.16 3.07 47.12
C THR A 894 -9.62 1.65 47.25
N ASP A 895 -10.49 0.65 47.41
CA ASP A 895 -10.13 -0.77 47.50
C ASP A 895 -10.47 -1.57 46.23
N ALA A 896 -11.03 -0.91 45.20
CA ALA A 896 -11.48 -1.51 43.95
C ALA A 896 -12.54 -2.61 44.12
N GLN A 897 -13.32 -2.61 45.20
CA GLN A 897 -14.40 -3.59 45.36
C GLN A 897 -15.52 -3.36 44.33
N VAL A 898 -15.85 -2.10 44.04
CA VAL A 898 -16.86 -1.77 43.02
C VAL A 898 -16.31 -2.04 41.62
N GLY A 899 -15.04 -1.73 41.36
CA GLY A 899 -14.36 -2.14 40.15
C GLY A 899 -14.36 -3.66 39.96
N GLY A 900 -14.19 -4.43 41.04
CA GLY A 900 -14.30 -5.88 41.02
C GLY A 900 -15.70 -6.37 40.62
N SER A 901 -16.77 -5.83 41.21
CA SER A 901 -18.15 -6.23 40.90
C SER A 901 -18.60 -5.82 39.49
N TYR A 902 -17.98 -4.78 38.93
CA TYR A 902 -18.17 -4.36 37.53
C TYR A 902 -17.18 -5.01 36.56
N GLU A 903 -16.44 -6.04 37.00
CA GLU A 903 -15.46 -6.78 36.21
C GLU A 903 -14.43 -5.86 35.51
N ILE A 904 -14.03 -4.76 36.14
CA ILE A 904 -13.09 -3.80 35.57
C ILE A 904 -11.71 -4.45 35.45
N ARG A 905 -11.35 -4.88 34.24
CA ARG A 905 -10.03 -5.46 33.87
C ARG A 905 -9.13 -4.47 33.14
N GLY A 906 -9.69 -3.35 32.70
CA GLY A 906 -8.99 -2.24 32.06
C GLY A 906 -9.78 -0.95 32.22
N ILE A 907 -9.07 0.18 32.26
CA ILE A 907 -9.65 1.52 32.35
C ILE A 907 -9.17 2.37 31.15
N PRO A 908 -9.98 3.29 30.62
CA PRO A 908 -11.30 3.67 31.09
C PRO A 908 -12.35 2.60 30.74
N ARG A 909 -13.37 2.44 31.58
CA ARG A 909 -14.57 1.66 31.26
C ARG A 909 -15.81 2.46 31.62
N ILE A 910 -16.74 2.57 30.69
CA ILE A 910 -17.94 3.39 30.85
C ILE A 910 -19.15 2.47 30.87
N VAL A 911 -20.00 2.62 31.87
CA VAL A 911 -21.23 1.84 32.02
C VAL A 911 -22.40 2.80 32.13
N ILE A 912 -23.40 2.61 31.27
CA ILE A 912 -24.65 3.38 31.29
C ILE A 912 -25.71 2.52 31.96
N VAL A 913 -26.34 3.04 32.99
CA VAL A 913 -27.40 2.38 33.76
C VAL A 913 -28.69 3.17 33.60
N GLY A 914 -29.75 2.49 33.16
CA GLY A 914 -31.08 3.10 32.99
C GLY A 914 -31.79 3.32 34.32
N LYS A 915 -32.97 3.99 34.27
CA LYS A 915 -33.78 4.25 35.48
C LYS A 915 -34.32 2.98 36.15
N ASP A 916 -34.38 1.90 35.38
CA ASP A 916 -34.75 0.56 35.82
C ASP A 916 -33.59 -0.18 36.53
N GLY A 917 -32.39 0.42 36.60
CA GLY A 917 -31.19 -0.22 37.13
C GLY A 917 -30.57 -1.25 36.17
N ILE A 918 -31.04 -1.31 34.92
CA ILE A 918 -30.52 -2.22 33.89
C ILE A 918 -29.40 -1.53 33.13
N ILE A 919 -28.34 -2.27 32.81
CA ILE A 919 -27.22 -1.79 31.99
C ILE A 919 -27.70 -1.58 30.55
N LYS A 920 -27.52 -0.36 30.05
CA LYS A 920 -27.94 0.07 28.70
C LYS A 920 -26.76 0.23 27.75
N GLY A 921 -25.54 0.37 28.29
CA GLY A 921 -24.31 0.48 27.52
C GLY A 921 -23.10 0.07 28.36
N VAL A 922 -22.13 -0.59 27.72
CA VAL A 922 -20.83 -0.94 28.31
C VAL A 922 -19.76 -0.65 27.27
N HIS A 923 -18.83 0.24 27.58
CA HIS A 923 -17.75 0.65 26.69
C HIS A 923 -16.42 0.44 27.39
N GLN A 924 -15.54 -0.34 26.77
CA GLN A 924 -14.20 -0.60 27.28
C GLN A 924 -13.18 0.19 26.46
N GLY A 925 -12.28 0.90 27.15
CA GLY A 925 -11.22 1.68 26.53
C GLY A 925 -11.70 2.99 25.92
N LEU A 926 -10.80 3.62 25.15
CA LEU A 926 -11.09 4.79 24.33
C LEU A 926 -11.52 4.30 22.95
N GLN A 927 -12.79 4.52 22.58
CA GLN A 927 -13.33 4.15 21.28
C GLN A 927 -13.39 5.38 20.35
N PRO A 928 -13.09 5.25 19.04
CA PRO A 928 -13.11 6.39 18.10
C PRO A 928 -14.45 7.13 18.03
N ASN A 929 -15.56 6.39 18.12
CA ASN A 929 -16.93 6.92 18.08
C ASN A 929 -17.59 7.02 19.46
N LEU A 930 -16.79 7.06 20.54
CA LEU A 930 -17.31 7.06 21.91
C LEU A 930 -18.35 8.19 22.13
N ALA A 931 -18.11 9.39 21.59
CA ALA A 931 -19.03 10.51 21.74
C ALA A 931 -20.41 10.22 21.10
N GLU A 932 -20.43 9.68 19.88
CA GLU A 932 -21.66 9.38 19.14
C GLU A 932 -22.43 8.22 19.79
N LEU A 933 -21.73 7.17 20.23
CA LEU A 933 -22.33 6.05 20.94
C LEU A 933 -22.99 6.49 22.24
N LEU A 934 -22.30 7.32 23.03
CA LEU A 934 -22.87 7.87 24.26
C LEU A 934 -24.06 8.79 23.96
N ASN A 935 -23.97 9.65 22.94
CA ASN A 935 -25.07 10.53 22.53
C ASN A 935 -26.32 9.74 22.11
N ASP A 936 -26.16 8.70 21.28
CA ASP A 936 -27.26 7.85 20.81
C ASP A 936 -27.90 7.07 21.96
N GLN A 937 -27.08 6.41 22.78
CA GLN A 937 -27.56 5.60 23.90
C GLN A 937 -28.24 6.46 24.96
N LEU A 938 -27.69 7.64 25.29
CA LEU A 938 -28.29 8.52 26.27
C LEU A 938 -29.56 9.17 25.73
N SER A 939 -29.61 9.59 24.47
CA SER A 939 -30.84 10.16 23.86
C SER A 939 -32.01 9.19 23.89
N LYS A 940 -31.76 7.88 23.88
CA LYS A 940 -32.79 6.82 23.99
C LYS A 940 -33.30 6.60 25.42
N LEU A 941 -32.64 7.15 26.43
CA LEU A 941 -32.97 6.96 27.84
C LEU A 941 -33.73 8.13 28.47
N ILE A 942 -33.99 9.19 27.69
CA ILE A 942 -34.59 10.44 28.15
C ILE A 942 -36.00 10.63 27.63
#